data_AF-A0A671TGE6-F1
#
_entry.id   AF-A0A671TGE6-F1
#
_cell.length_a   1.000
_cell.length_b   1.000
_cell.length_c   1.000
_cell.angle_alpha   90.00
_cell.angle_beta   90.00
_cell.angle_gamma   90.00
#
_symmetry.space_group_name_H-M   'P 1'
#
loop_
_entity.id
_entity.type
_entity.pdbx_description
1 polymer ?
#
loop_
_entity_poly.entity_id
_entity_poly.type
_entity_poly.pdbx_seq_one_letter_code
_entity_poly.pdbx_strand_id
1 'polypeptide(L)'
;CDLIEEKHYFQPLIHLAAKVHIDVLTAIYNLKSVQFIKICLSDSKGCSSQNSYTFNDLSGSVSLAWVGDGTGVILALTTFQVPLIMIRLGQSKLYRSENYGKSFQDVTNLINNTFIGSEFGIAIGPENSGKVILTGDVSGGHGSHIFVSDDFGRSFSHQELPFIPLMQIMYNPENSNVLLVLSNNYELWLSEDFGSNWKKLHDMVCLVKWGRKNGIFFTANLNGSCNDRGMLELRRTTDFGKTIKTVASKIYSFGLGGRFLFASVMTGKGTLRMIHVSVDQGETWNMAQLPPVGHEQFYSILAANDEMVFMHVDEPGDSGFGTIYVSDDRGTVYSKSLERHLYTTTGGETDFTNVTSLRGVFIASVLAEDSSVQTVVSFDQGGEWVPLRKPADSKCDATAKDPDKCSLHIHAAYSTAMKLNVPMLPMTEPNAVGLILAHGSVGDAISVMRPDVYVSDDGGYTWIKALDGPHHYAILDSGGLLVAVEHSPAQAINQIKFSTDEGQCWGVYNFTQDPIYFTGLASEPGARSMNVSIWGYRGPFLSQYWISITIDFRDLLTRDCDDKDYVQWLAHSDDISDPNDGCMLGYKEKFLRLRKDSVCWNGRDYVVNTQPTPCPCTLDDFLCDFGYYRQENSSECVEQPDLKGQVLEFCLHGKEEQLQTSGYRKIPGDKCEGGEMPERKEIDLSKRCVSDLVGPSLLVSTSCISTHTHVQFIKNFLFLVHRYSVLQQHVEDNAVEGVDDPLETNHTQNGKIEFHDDSDEV
;
A
#
# COMPACT_ATOMS: atom_id res chain seq x y z
N CYS A 1 -96.47 30.95 -25.24
CA CYS A 1 -96.07 31.54 -23.95
C CYS A 1 -94.58 31.30 -23.80
N ASP A 2 -93.74 31.93 -24.62
CA ASP A 2 -93.24 33.32 -24.42
C ASP A 2 -92.45 33.39 -23.10
N LEU A 3 -91.15 33.69 -23.01
CA LEU A 3 -90.19 34.35 -23.91
C LEU A 3 -88.74 34.06 -23.43
N ILE A 4 -87.82 33.94 -24.39
CA ILE A 4 -86.43 34.51 -24.45
C ILE A 4 -85.23 33.84 -23.72
N GLU A 5 -84.28 33.43 -24.59
CA GLU A 5 -82.79 33.48 -24.58
C GLU A 5 -81.99 33.07 -23.31
N GLU A 6 -80.92 32.27 -23.36
CA GLU A 6 -79.74 32.42 -24.22
C GLU A 6 -78.90 31.11 -24.32
N LYS A 7 -78.13 30.96 -25.41
CA LYS A 7 -77.33 29.78 -25.80
C LYS A 7 -75.86 29.85 -25.34
N HIS A 8 -75.24 28.66 -25.32
CA HIS A 8 -73.80 28.33 -25.50
C HIS A 8 -72.85 28.46 -24.31
N TYR A 9 -72.31 27.32 -23.83
CA TYR A 9 -70.89 27.12 -23.47
C TYR A 9 -70.62 25.63 -23.20
N PHE A 10 -70.22 24.85 -24.21
CA PHE A 10 -69.60 23.52 -24.03
C PHE A 10 -68.73 23.19 -25.26
N GLN A 11 -67.58 23.87 -25.38
CA GLN A 11 -66.49 23.51 -26.29
C GLN A 11 -65.23 24.33 -25.92
N PRO A 12 -64.59 24.01 -24.77
CA PRO A 12 -63.13 23.86 -24.77
C PRO A 12 -62.68 22.86 -23.69
N LEU A 13 -62.85 21.56 -23.92
CA LEU A 13 -62.28 20.52 -23.04
C LEU A 13 -61.57 19.40 -23.81
N ILE A 14 -61.68 19.38 -25.14
CA ILE A 14 -61.07 18.34 -26.00
C ILE A 14 -59.75 18.82 -26.62
N HIS A 15 -59.49 20.14 -26.68
CA HIS A 15 -58.23 20.67 -27.21
C HIS A 15 -57.08 20.79 -26.19
N LEU A 16 -57.37 20.72 -24.88
CA LEU A 16 -56.32 20.72 -23.84
C LEU A 16 -55.72 19.33 -23.64
N ALA A 17 -56.51 18.26 -23.82
CA ALA A 17 -56.03 16.88 -23.66
C ALA A 17 -55.10 16.42 -24.79
N ALA A 18 -55.30 16.92 -26.02
CA ALA A 18 -54.46 16.55 -27.17
C ALA A 18 -53.10 17.28 -27.19
N LYS A 19 -52.99 18.46 -26.56
CA LYS A 19 -51.74 19.23 -26.52
C LYS A 19 -50.78 18.73 -25.44
N VAL A 20 -51.32 18.33 -24.27
CA VAL A 20 -50.54 17.71 -23.19
C VAL A 20 -49.96 16.35 -23.62
N HIS A 21 -50.64 15.60 -24.48
CA HIS A 21 -50.14 14.30 -24.93
C HIS A 21 -49.00 14.39 -25.97
N ILE A 22 -48.95 15.46 -26.77
CA ILE A 22 -47.90 15.71 -27.77
C ILE A 22 -46.67 16.36 -27.12
N ASP A 23 -46.85 17.25 -26.14
CA ASP A 23 -45.73 17.86 -25.42
C ASP A 23 -45.00 16.82 -24.53
N VAL A 24 -45.71 15.85 -23.96
CA VAL A 24 -45.12 14.73 -23.19
C VAL A 24 -44.38 13.74 -24.11
N LEU A 25 -44.92 13.41 -25.29
CA LEU A 25 -44.23 12.54 -26.26
C LEU A 25 -43.00 13.20 -26.90
N THR A 26 -43.03 14.54 -27.07
CA THR A 26 -41.88 15.30 -27.59
C THR A 26 -40.80 15.49 -26.51
N ALA A 27 -41.18 15.60 -25.23
CA ALA A 27 -40.24 15.56 -24.11
C ALA A 27 -39.56 14.18 -23.97
N ILE A 28 -40.32 13.09 -24.17
CA ILE A 28 -39.78 11.72 -24.14
C ILE A 28 -38.85 11.44 -25.35
N TYR A 29 -39.13 12.00 -26.54
CA TYR A 29 -38.28 11.81 -27.72
C TYR A 29 -37.01 12.69 -27.73
N ASN A 30 -37.02 13.85 -27.07
CA ASN A 30 -35.85 14.73 -26.96
C ASN A 30 -34.96 14.42 -25.73
N LEU A 31 -35.33 13.44 -24.89
CA LEU A 31 -34.51 12.89 -23.80
C LEU A 31 -33.55 11.77 -24.26
N LYS A 32 -33.16 11.75 -25.55
CA LYS A 32 -32.03 10.96 -26.07
C LYS A 32 -30.67 11.65 -25.89
N SER A 33 -30.54 12.44 -24.82
CA SER A 33 -29.28 12.73 -24.15
C SER A 33 -29.35 12.01 -22.82
N VAL A 34 -28.54 10.97 -22.65
CA VAL A 34 -28.53 10.05 -21.51
C VAL A 34 -28.34 10.83 -20.20
N GLN A 35 -29.44 11.18 -19.54
CA GLN A 35 -29.44 11.70 -18.18
C GLN A 35 -30.07 10.59 -17.32
N PHE A 36 -29.21 9.77 -16.70
CA PHE A 36 -29.64 8.73 -15.77
C PHE A 36 -30.42 9.39 -14.62
N ILE A 37 -31.72 9.12 -14.55
CA ILE A 37 -32.53 9.48 -13.37
C ILE A 37 -32.07 8.57 -12.23
N LYS A 38 -31.27 9.10 -11.30
CA LYS A 38 -30.94 8.41 -10.03
C LYS A 38 -32.21 8.23 -9.21
N ILE A 39 -32.76 7.02 -9.21
CA ILE A 39 -33.82 6.64 -8.26
C ILE A 39 -33.11 6.15 -6.99
N CYS A 40 -32.82 7.07 -6.08
CA CYS A 40 -32.33 6.68 -4.75
C CYS A 40 -33.48 6.10 -3.94
N LEU A 41 -33.33 4.86 -3.47
CA LEU A 41 -34.28 4.24 -2.54
C LEU A 41 -34.20 4.98 -1.19
N SER A 42 -35.17 5.85 -0.92
CA SER A 42 -35.11 6.79 0.20
C SER A 42 -35.79 6.32 1.48
N ASP A 43 -36.10 5.03 1.66
CA ASP A 43 -36.77 4.56 2.88
C ASP A 43 -36.51 3.06 3.12
N SER A 44 -35.48 2.72 3.89
CA SER A 44 -35.36 1.42 4.54
C SER A 44 -35.77 1.54 6.01
N LYS A 45 -37.08 1.46 6.27
CA LYS A 45 -37.58 1.12 7.60
C LYS A 45 -37.32 -0.36 7.86
N GLY A 46 -36.27 -0.64 8.62
CA GLY A 46 -36.14 -1.88 9.38
C GLY A 46 -34.96 -2.78 9.01
N CYS A 47 -34.39 -3.36 10.06
CA CYS A 47 -33.56 -4.55 10.10
C CYS A 47 -32.07 -4.36 9.76
N SER A 48 -31.30 -3.89 10.75
CA SER A 48 -29.95 -4.40 10.99
C SER A 48 -29.83 -4.78 12.46
N SER A 49 -29.22 -5.93 12.76
CA SER A 49 -28.98 -6.32 14.15
C SER A 49 -27.77 -5.56 14.69
N GLN A 50 -28.05 -4.58 15.56
CA GLN A 50 -27.01 -3.82 16.25
C GLN A 50 -26.66 -4.50 17.58
N ASN A 51 -25.37 -4.67 17.83
CA ASN A 51 -24.86 -5.16 19.11
C ASN A 51 -23.82 -4.18 19.66
N SER A 52 -24.03 -3.69 20.87
CA SER A 52 -23.09 -2.78 21.54
C SER A 52 -22.36 -3.50 22.67
N TYR A 53 -21.05 -3.30 22.76
CA TYR A 53 -20.22 -3.78 23.86
C TYR A 53 -19.44 -2.61 24.48
N THR A 54 -19.51 -2.50 25.81
CA THR A 54 -18.82 -1.47 26.58
C THR A 54 -17.60 -2.07 27.29
N PHE A 55 -16.43 -1.48 27.09
CA PHE A 55 -15.19 -1.86 27.75
C PHE A 55 -15.01 -1.03 29.02
N ASN A 56 -15.24 -1.65 30.17
CA ASN A 56 -15.10 -1.02 31.48
C ASN A 56 -13.64 -1.12 31.96
N ASP A 57 -12.76 -0.31 31.37
CA ASP A 57 -11.36 -0.17 31.78
C ASP A 57 -10.86 1.28 31.71
N LEU A 58 -9.70 1.54 32.32
CA LEU A 58 -9.06 2.86 32.40
C LEU A 58 -8.11 3.12 31.22
N SER A 59 -8.32 2.43 30.10
CA SER A 59 -7.26 2.26 29.09
C SER A 59 -7.12 3.46 28.15
N GLY A 60 -5.87 3.85 27.90
CA GLY A 60 -5.51 4.95 27.01
C GLY A 60 -5.42 4.55 25.54
N SER A 61 -5.12 3.28 25.24
CA SER A 61 -4.99 2.77 23.88
C SER A 61 -5.71 1.43 23.70
N VAL A 62 -6.07 1.13 22.45
CA VAL A 62 -6.71 -0.12 22.02
C VAL A 62 -6.03 -0.62 20.74
N SER A 63 -5.55 -1.86 20.77
CA SER A 63 -5.06 -2.58 19.59
C SER A 63 -6.06 -3.68 19.21
N LEU A 64 -6.43 -3.74 17.94
CA LEU A 64 -7.38 -4.72 17.41
C LEU A 64 -6.68 -5.64 16.42
N ALA A 65 -6.96 -6.94 16.52
CA ALA A 65 -6.44 -7.94 15.59
C ALA A 65 -7.51 -8.98 15.24
N TRP A 66 -7.73 -9.18 13.94
CA TRP A 66 -8.53 -10.29 13.42
C TRP A 66 -7.68 -11.57 13.41
N VAL A 67 -8.28 -12.69 13.82
CA VAL A 67 -7.57 -13.98 13.90
C VAL A 67 -8.20 -14.97 12.91
N GLY A 68 -7.63 -15.02 11.71
CA GLY A 68 -8.11 -15.84 10.60
C GLY A 68 -9.28 -15.22 9.82
N ASP A 69 -9.40 -15.62 8.56
CA ASP A 69 -10.48 -15.32 7.63
C ASP A 69 -11.71 -16.20 7.90
N GLY A 70 -12.86 -15.57 8.14
CA GLY A 70 -14.17 -16.21 8.26
C GLY A 70 -14.48 -16.78 9.63
N THR A 71 -13.55 -16.62 10.57
CA THR A 71 -13.68 -17.08 11.95
C THR A 71 -14.58 -16.14 12.77
N GLY A 72 -14.64 -14.86 12.40
CA GLY A 72 -15.26 -13.81 13.20
C GLY A 72 -14.51 -13.52 14.51
N VAL A 73 -13.29 -14.03 14.67
CA VAL A 73 -12.50 -13.87 15.90
C VAL A 73 -11.75 -12.54 15.88
N ILE A 74 -11.95 -11.74 16.92
CA ILE A 74 -11.25 -10.46 17.14
C ILE A 74 -10.64 -10.46 18.53
N LEU A 75 -9.36 -10.10 18.62
CA LEU A 75 -8.70 -9.76 19.88
C LEU A 75 -8.64 -8.25 20.01
N ALA A 76 -9.05 -7.74 21.17
CA ALA A 76 -8.89 -6.34 21.55
C ALA A 76 -8.00 -6.26 22.79
N LEU A 77 -6.80 -5.72 22.63
CA LEU A 77 -5.85 -5.49 23.70
C LEU A 77 -5.90 -4.02 24.11
N THR A 78 -6.20 -3.75 25.36
CA THR A 78 -6.15 -2.40 25.91
C THR A 78 -4.97 -2.28 26.86
N THR A 79 -4.20 -1.20 26.75
CA THR A 79 -3.04 -0.97 27.63
C THR A 79 -3.14 0.39 28.31
N PHE A 80 -2.63 0.43 29.54
CA PHE A 80 -2.57 1.63 30.35
C PHE A 80 -1.23 1.68 31.07
N GLN A 81 -0.53 2.81 30.97
CA GLN A 81 0.70 3.07 31.69
C GLN A 81 0.56 4.36 32.48
N VAL A 82 0.91 4.33 33.77
CA VAL A 82 1.02 5.55 34.58
C VAL A 82 2.46 6.04 34.52
N PRO A 83 2.72 7.28 34.06
CA PRO A 83 4.06 7.87 34.09
C PRO A 83 4.39 8.31 35.53
N LEU A 84 4.74 7.35 36.40
CA LEU A 84 5.30 7.64 37.71
C LEU A 84 6.82 7.52 37.66
N ILE A 85 7.49 8.61 38.08
CA ILE A 85 8.94 8.71 38.21
C ILE A 85 9.42 7.54 39.11
N MET A 86 10.09 6.55 38.52
CA MET A 86 10.68 5.33 39.09
C MET A 86 9.88 4.00 39.13
N ILE A 87 8.60 3.91 38.74
CA ILE A 87 7.91 2.60 38.61
C ILE A 87 6.98 2.60 37.39
N ARG A 88 7.25 1.72 36.40
CA ARG A 88 6.29 1.40 35.32
C ARG A 88 5.17 0.51 35.89
N LEU A 89 4.13 1.13 36.45
CA LEU A 89 2.88 0.42 36.75
C LEU A 89 2.05 0.43 35.46
N GLY A 90 2.14 -0.66 34.71
CA GLY A 90 1.35 -0.92 33.52
C GLY A 90 0.25 -1.94 33.81
N GLN A 91 -0.92 -1.77 33.22
CA GLN A 91 -1.96 -2.79 33.15
C GLN A 91 -2.37 -3.03 31.70
N SER A 92 -2.61 -4.29 31.36
CA SER A 92 -3.17 -4.68 30.07
C SER A 92 -4.43 -5.52 30.31
N LYS A 93 -5.44 -5.32 29.47
CA LYS A 93 -6.60 -6.20 29.38
C LYS A 93 -6.73 -6.76 27.98
N LEU A 94 -7.10 -8.04 27.91
CA LEU A 94 -7.31 -8.73 26.65
C LEU A 94 -8.77 -9.16 26.57
N TYR A 95 -9.45 -8.73 25.51
CA TYR A 95 -10.81 -9.13 25.20
C TYR A 95 -10.83 -9.94 23.92
N ARG A 96 -11.76 -10.89 23.84
CA ARG A 96 -11.91 -11.77 22.69
C ARG A 96 -13.36 -11.83 22.24
N SER A 97 -13.58 -11.67 20.94
CA SER A 97 -14.86 -11.89 20.26
C SER A 97 -14.76 -13.12 19.37
N GLU A 98 -15.89 -13.81 19.15
CA GLU A 98 -16.03 -14.91 18.17
C GLU A 98 -17.16 -14.64 17.17
N ASN A 99 -17.67 -13.41 17.15
CA ASN A 99 -18.86 -13.05 16.39
C ASN A 99 -18.71 -11.67 15.74
N TYR A 100 -17.54 -11.41 15.15
CA TYR A 100 -17.23 -10.19 14.41
C TYR A 100 -17.35 -8.92 15.28
N GLY A 101 -17.08 -9.03 16.58
CA GLY A 101 -17.13 -7.89 17.50
C GLY A 101 -18.54 -7.56 18.04
N LYS A 102 -19.55 -8.40 17.80
CA LYS A 102 -20.91 -8.20 18.37
C LYS A 102 -20.90 -8.30 19.90
N SER A 103 -20.08 -9.20 20.44
CA SER A 103 -19.83 -9.32 21.88
C SER A 103 -18.37 -9.67 22.14
N PHE A 104 -17.85 -9.21 23.27
CA PHE A 104 -16.52 -9.55 23.74
C PHE A 104 -16.57 -10.24 25.10
N GLN A 105 -15.57 -11.08 25.35
CA GLN A 105 -15.30 -11.69 26.64
C GLN A 105 -13.96 -11.18 27.15
N ASP A 106 -13.90 -10.73 28.41
CA ASP A 106 -12.64 -10.45 29.10
C ASP A 106 -11.90 -11.76 29.36
N VAL A 107 -10.76 -11.93 28.69
CA VAL A 107 -9.89 -13.10 28.77
C VAL A 107 -8.52 -12.74 29.33
N THR A 108 -8.41 -11.62 30.04
CA THR A 108 -7.16 -11.12 30.64
C THR A 108 -6.50 -12.14 31.58
N ASN A 109 -7.29 -13.00 32.23
CA ASN A 109 -6.77 -14.06 33.08
C ASN A 109 -5.95 -15.12 32.31
N LEU A 110 -6.16 -15.28 30.99
CA LEU A 110 -5.38 -16.21 30.17
C LEU A 110 -3.92 -15.76 30.00
N ILE A 111 -3.66 -14.46 30.16
CA ILE A 111 -2.32 -13.88 30.14
C ILE A 111 -1.83 -13.52 31.55
N ASN A 112 -2.39 -14.14 32.60
CA ASN A 112 -2.04 -13.90 34.01
C ASN A 112 -2.03 -12.42 34.43
N ASN A 113 -2.86 -11.58 33.78
CA ASN A 113 -2.89 -10.14 34.01
C ASN A 113 -1.54 -9.44 33.79
N THR A 114 -0.67 -10.02 32.95
CA THR A 114 0.63 -9.44 32.63
C THR A 114 0.48 -8.24 31.70
N PHE A 115 1.36 -7.26 31.89
CA PHE A 115 1.50 -6.14 30.98
C PHE A 115 2.08 -6.60 29.63
N ILE A 116 1.42 -6.24 28.54
CA ILE A 116 1.83 -6.53 27.16
C ILE A 116 2.42 -5.27 26.55
N GLY A 117 3.62 -5.39 25.97
CA GLY A 117 4.29 -4.29 25.28
C GLY A 117 3.54 -3.89 24.02
N SER A 118 2.99 -2.68 23.99
CA SER A 118 2.23 -2.17 22.84
C SER A 118 3.08 -2.02 21.58
N GLU A 119 4.39 -1.82 21.74
CA GLU A 119 5.37 -1.73 20.67
C GLU A 119 5.50 -3.02 19.85
N PHE A 120 5.16 -4.18 20.43
CA PHE A 120 5.18 -5.47 19.73
C PHE A 120 3.81 -5.82 19.11
N GLY A 121 2.75 -5.06 19.42
CA GLY A 121 1.39 -5.33 18.95
C GLY A 121 0.88 -6.74 19.29
N ILE A 122 -0.05 -7.23 18.46
CA ILE A 122 -0.55 -8.61 18.49
C ILE A 122 -0.04 -9.34 17.25
N ALA A 123 0.87 -10.30 17.41
CA ALA A 123 1.45 -11.01 16.28
C ALA A 123 0.53 -12.17 15.86
N ILE A 124 -0.19 -11.97 14.75
CA ILE A 124 -1.13 -12.95 14.18
C ILE A 124 -0.42 -13.83 13.16
N GLY A 125 -0.62 -15.15 13.26
CA GLY A 125 -0.09 -16.11 12.31
C GLY A 125 -0.73 -16.00 10.92
N PRO A 126 -0.04 -16.46 9.86
CA PRO A 126 -0.54 -16.37 8.51
C PRO A 126 -1.82 -17.20 8.30
N GLU A 127 -2.63 -16.77 7.32
CA GLU A 127 -3.86 -17.44 6.88
C GLU A 127 -4.81 -17.78 8.05
N ASN A 128 -5.30 -19.01 8.08
CA ASN A 128 -6.21 -19.55 9.10
C ASN A 128 -5.50 -20.43 10.13
N SER A 129 -4.22 -20.16 10.37
CA SER A 129 -3.42 -20.93 11.35
C SER A 129 -3.95 -20.83 12.79
N GLY A 130 -4.73 -19.78 13.10
CA GLY A 130 -5.26 -19.53 14.44
C GLY A 130 -4.20 -19.16 15.48
N LYS A 131 -2.97 -18.88 15.04
CA LYS A 131 -1.84 -18.61 15.92
C LYS A 131 -1.79 -17.14 16.33
N VAL A 132 -1.50 -16.91 17.60
CA VAL A 132 -1.37 -15.58 18.20
C VAL A 132 -0.18 -15.58 19.14
N ILE A 133 0.65 -14.54 19.08
CA ILE A 133 1.73 -14.28 20.03
C ILE A 133 1.55 -12.88 20.64
N LEU A 134 1.62 -12.80 21.97
CA LEU A 134 1.66 -11.56 22.73
C LEU A 134 2.97 -11.50 23.51
N THR A 135 3.68 -10.37 23.45
CA THR A 135 4.97 -10.20 24.14
C THR A 135 4.76 -9.37 25.41
N GLY A 136 5.12 -9.96 26.56
CA GLY A 136 4.98 -9.33 27.87
C GLY A 136 6.32 -9.00 28.52
N ASP A 137 6.32 -8.01 29.41
CA ASP A 137 7.49 -7.63 30.22
C ASP A 137 7.30 -8.07 31.68
N VAL A 138 8.34 -8.66 32.29
CA VAL A 138 8.32 -9.01 33.71
C VAL A 138 8.79 -7.80 34.50
N SER A 139 7.86 -7.16 35.23
CA SER A 139 8.22 -6.14 36.20
C SER A 139 9.14 -6.73 37.28
N GLY A 140 10.45 -6.48 37.17
CA GLY A 140 11.46 -6.83 38.18
C GLY A 140 12.29 -8.10 37.93
N GLY A 141 12.25 -8.70 36.73
CA GLY A 141 13.07 -9.87 36.36
C GLY A 141 14.01 -9.62 35.17
N HIS A 142 15.14 -10.32 35.12
CA HIS A 142 15.99 -10.40 33.93
C HIS A 142 15.41 -11.46 32.97
N GLY A 143 14.36 -11.14 32.22
CA GLY A 143 13.81 -12.05 31.20
C GLY A 143 12.56 -11.50 30.55
N SER A 144 12.41 -11.72 29.23
CA SER A 144 11.17 -11.45 28.51
C SER A 144 10.39 -12.75 28.33
N HIS A 145 9.09 -12.67 28.11
CA HIS A 145 8.26 -13.85 27.87
C HIS A 145 7.17 -13.57 26.85
N ILE A 146 6.62 -14.65 26.31
CA ILE A 146 5.54 -14.58 25.35
C ILE A 146 4.37 -15.44 25.82
N PHE A 147 3.17 -15.00 25.44
CA PHE A 147 1.97 -15.82 25.49
C PHE A 147 1.64 -16.26 24.08
N VAL A 148 1.57 -17.57 23.86
CA VAL A 148 1.25 -18.13 22.56
C VAL A 148 -0.07 -18.89 22.59
N SER A 149 -0.87 -18.74 21.55
CA SER A 149 -2.11 -19.47 21.30
C SER A 149 -2.06 -20.08 19.92
N ASP A 150 -2.53 -21.31 19.76
CA ASP A 150 -2.70 -22.02 18.48
C ASP A 150 -4.17 -22.38 18.21
N ASP A 151 -5.09 -21.77 18.96
CA ASP A 151 -6.52 -22.08 18.98
C ASP A 151 -7.39 -20.81 18.86
N PHE A 152 -6.93 -19.84 18.07
CA PHE A 152 -7.61 -18.57 17.82
C PHE A 152 -7.80 -17.72 19.10
N GLY A 153 -6.83 -17.76 20.01
CA GLY A 153 -6.85 -17.01 21.28
C GLY A 153 -7.79 -17.59 22.35
N ARG A 154 -8.23 -18.85 22.22
CA ARG A 154 -9.09 -19.49 23.24
C ARG A 154 -8.30 -19.88 24.48
N SER A 155 -7.06 -20.29 24.30
CA SER A 155 -6.12 -20.57 25.39
C SER A 155 -4.75 -19.98 25.07
N PHE A 156 -4.02 -19.62 26.11
CA PHE A 156 -2.66 -19.11 26.00
C PHE A 156 -1.72 -19.93 26.88
N SER A 157 -0.57 -20.27 26.33
CA SER A 157 0.54 -20.87 27.07
C SER A 157 1.67 -19.85 27.23
N HIS A 158 2.28 -19.84 28.41
CA HIS A 158 3.38 -18.95 28.76
C HIS A 158 4.72 -19.60 28.41
N GLN A 159 5.59 -18.87 27.74
CA GLN A 159 6.94 -19.32 27.39
C GLN A 159 7.97 -18.24 27.73
N GLU A 160 9.00 -18.60 28.47
CA GLU A 160 10.12 -17.71 28.79
C GLU A 160 11.09 -17.64 27.60
N LEU A 161 11.52 -16.43 27.25
CA LEU A 161 12.50 -16.22 26.20
C LEU A 161 13.92 -16.15 26.78
N PRO A 162 14.91 -16.77 26.13
CA PRO A 162 16.32 -16.68 26.55
C PRO A 162 16.98 -15.34 26.14
N PHE A 163 16.23 -14.40 25.58
CA PHE A 163 16.66 -13.10 25.08
C PHE A 163 15.57 -12.05 25.32
N ILE A 164 15.84 -10.79 24.98
CA ILE A 164 14.84 -9.71 24.97
C ILE A 164 14.60 -9.32 23.51
N PRO A 165 13.37 -9.44 22.98
CA PRO A 165 13.08 -9.13 21.58
C PRO A 165 13.25 -7.62 21.32
N LEU A 166 13.85 -7.29 20.18
CA LEU A 166 13.98 -5.92 19.65
C LEU A 166 12.79 -5.54 18.75
N MET A 167 12.14 -6.54 18.16
CA MET A 167 11.04 -6.37 17.21
C MET A 167 9.94 -7.39 17.46
N GLN A 168 8.80 -7.22 16.80
CA GLN A 168 7.73 -8.22 16.78
C GLN A 168 8.28 -9.55 16.23
N ILE A 169 7.87 -10.67 16.84
CA ILE A 169 8.24 -12.01 16.37
C ILE A 169 7.57 -12.27 15.02
N MET A 170 8.38 -12.61 14.02
CA MET A 170 7.91 -12.83 12.65
C MET A 170 7.61 -14.31 12.40
N TYR A 171 6.42 -14.58 11.88
CA TYR A 171 6.05 -15.89 11.36
C TYR A 171 6.71 -16.15 10.01
N ASN A 172 7.14 -17.39 9.79
CA ASN A 172 7.43 -17.85 8.44
C ASN A 172 6.13 -17.92 7.61
N PRO A 173 6.05 -17.24 6.45
CA PRO A 173 4.85 -17.23 5.61
C PRO A 173 4.38 -18.62 5.15
N GLU A 174 5.28 -19.59 4.99
CA GLU A 174 4.96 -20.94 4.51
C GLU A 174 4.68 -21.93 5.65
N ASN A 175 5.15 -21.65 6.87
CA ASN A 175 4.97 -22.54 8.02
C ASN A 175 4.85 -21.74 9.32
N SER A 176 3.62 -21.59 9.80
CA SER A 176 3.29 -20.80 10.98
C SER A 176 3.84 -21.33 12.31
N ASN A 177 4.45 -22.52 12.36
CA ASN A 177 5.18 -23.01 13.54
C ASN A 177 6.62 -22.47 13.61
N VAL A 178 7.16 -21.95 12.51
CA VAL A 178 8.54 -21.46 12.45
C VAL A 178 8.54 -19.95 12.65
N LEU A 179 9.32 -19.50 13.63
CA LEU A 179 9.37 -18.11 14.08
C LEU A 179 10.78 -17.56 14.03
N LEU A 180 10.91 -16.26 13.78
CA LEU A 180 12.18 -15.55 13.70
C LEU A 180 12.09 -14.21 14.45
N VAL A 181 13.15 -13.83 15.16
CA VAL A 181 13.20 -12.56 15.88
C VAL A 181 14.63 -12.10 16.12
N LEU A 182 14.84 -10.79 16.14
CA LEU A 182 16.09 -10.17 16.60
C LEU A 182 15.99 -9.83 18.08
N SER A 183 17.05 -10.12 18.83
CA SER A 183 17.20 -9.64 20.20
C SER A 183 17.75 -8.22 20.25
N ASN A 184 17.60 -7.56 21.40
CA ASN A 184 18.22 -6.26 21.69
C ASN A 184 19.76 -6.26 21.63
N ASN A 185 20.38 -7.44 21.69
CA ASN A 185 21.81 -7.64 21.51
C ASN A 185 22.20 -7.92 20.05
N TYR A 186 21.28 -7.69 19.10
CA TYR A 186 21.46 -7.96 17.67
C TYR A 186 21.75 -9.45 17.38
N GLU A 187 21.16 -10.36 18.15
CA GLU A 187 21.26 -11.80 17.90
C GLU A 187 20.02 -12.27 17.15
N LEU A 188 20.21 -13.13 16.14
CA LEU A 188 19.11 -13.74 15.39
C LEU A 188 18.69 -15.06 16.04
N TRP A 189 17.43 -15.13 16.46
CA TRP A 189 16.85 -16.30 17.12
C TRP A 189 15.75 -16.93 16.27
N LEU A 190 15.74 -18.26 16.22
CA LEU A 190 14.77 -19.06 15.49
C LEU A 190 14.10 -20.08 16.42
N SER A 191 12.79 -20.27 16.26
CA SER A 191 12.04 -21.40 16.82
C SER A 191 11.40 -22.19 15.68
N GLU A 192 11.44 -23.52 15.76
CA GLU A 192 10.78 -24.44 14.81
C GLU A 192 9.50 -25.07 15.40
N ASP A 193 9.16 -24.71 16.64
CA ASP A 193 8.11 -25.32 17.47
C ASP A 193 7.23 -24.27 18.17
N PHE A 194 6.94 -23.20 17.44
CA PHE A 194 6.03 -22.12 17.83
C PHE A 194 6.39 -21.49 19.19
N GLY A 195 7.67 -21.16 19.35
CA GLY A 195 8.22 -20.42 20.48
C GLY A 195 8.66 -21.29 21.66
N SER A 196 8.38 -22.60 21.65
CA SER A 196 8.66 -23.47 22.79
C SER A 196 10.16 -23.62 23.05
N ASN A 197 10.96 -23.71 21.99
CA ASN A 197 12.41 -23.73 22.04
C ASN A 197 12.99 -22.71 21.05
N TRP A 198 14.05 -22.02 21.49
CA TRP A 198 14.74 -21.02 20.69
C TRP A 198 16.20 -21.39 20.50
N LYS A 199 16.67 -21.29 19.26
CA LYS A 199 18.06 -21.50 18.86
C LYS A 199 18.60 -20.19 18.29
N LYS A 200 19.74 -19.73 18.84
CA LYS A 200 20.50 -18.64 18.23
C LYS A 200 21.13 -19.11 16.93
N LEU A 201 20.88 -18.40 15.84
CA LEU A 201 21.41 -18.68 14.50
C LEU A 201 22.69 -17.90 14.21
N HIS A 202 22.73 -16.62 14.59
CA HIS A 202 23.83 -15.72 14.23
C HIS A 202 23.89 -14.52 15.19
N ASP A 203 25.09 -13.94 15.34
CA ASP A 203 25.38 -12.77 16.17
C ASP A 203 25.60 -11.53 15.30
N MET A 204 25.23 -10.35 15.80
CA MET A 204 25.39 -9.07 15.13
C MET A 204 24.65 -8.95 13.80
N VAL A 205 23.36 -9.28 13.83
CA VAL A 205 22.42 -9.18 12.72
C VAL A 205 21.68 -7.84 12.78
N CYS A 206 21.71 -7.10 11.67
CA CYS A 206 21.19 -5.74 11.58
C CYS A 206 19.79 -5.67 10.97
N LEU A 207 19.55 -6.49 9.96
CA LEU A 207 18.26 -6.61 9.28
C LEU A 207 18.04 -8.08 8.91
N VAL A 208 16.80 -8.55 9.00
CA VAL A 208 16.44 -9.92 8.62
C VAL A 208 15.05 -9.95 7.99
N LYS A 209 14.89 -10.76 6.94
CA LYS A 209 13.61 -10.98 6.25
C LYS A 209 13.43 -12.46 5.89
N TRP A 210 12.18 -12.92 5.95
CA TRP A 210 11.78 -14.18 5.36
C TRP A 210 11.77 -14.07 3.84
N GLY A 211 12.37 -15.06 3.17
CA GLY A 211 12.28 -15.26 1.74
C GLY A 211 11.40 -16.46 1.38
N ARG A 212 11.27 -16.73 0.08
CA ARG A 212 10.54 -17.90 -0.43
C ARG A 212 11.20 -19.21 -0.01
N LYS A 213 10.42 -20.30 0.06
CA LYS A 213 10.89 -21.66 0.33
C LYS A 213 11.65 -21.78 1.65
N ASN A 214 11.15 -21.13 2.70
CA ASN A 214 11.77 -21.06 4.03
C ASN A 214 13.18 -20.41 4.06
N GLY A 215 13.54 -19.64 3.04
CA GLY A 215 14.80 -18.90 3.02
C GLY A 215 14.83 -17.80 4.08
N ILE A 216 15.96 -17.63 4.77
CA ILE A 216 16.19 -16.50 5.68
C ILE A 216 17.34 -15.69 5.11
N PHE A 217 17.09 -14.40 4.87
CA PHE A 217 18.09 -13.44 4.43
C PHE A 217 18.34 -12.44 5.54
N PHE A 218 19.62 -12.16 5.82
CA PHE A 218 19.97 -11.21 6.87
C PHE A 218 21.31 -10.53 6.59
N THR A 219 21.43 -9.28 7.02
CA THR A 219 22.71 -8.56 7.03
C THR A 219 23.37 -8.69 8.38
N ALA A 220 24.68 -8.91 8.38
CA ALA A 220 25.47 -8.99 9.59
C ALA A 220 26.81 -8.28 9.45
N ASN A 221 27.37 -7.83 10.57
CA ASN A 221 28.70 -7.26 10.65
C ASN A 221 29.51 -7.95 11.76
N LEU A 222 30.45 -8.83 11.40
CA LEU A 222 31.23 -9.58 12.38
C LEU A 222 32.28 -8.73 13.12
N ASN A 223 32.61 -7.54 12.62
CA ASN A 223 33.73 -6.71 13.11
C ASN A 223 33.31 -5.32 13.63
N GLY A 224 32.02 -5.00 13.68
CA GLY A 224 31.59 -3.61 13.89
C GLY A 224 30.11 -3.43 14.23
N SER A 225 29.62 -2.21 14.06
CA SER A 225 28.26 -1.79 14.37
C SER A 225 27.30 -2.05 13.20
N CYS A 226 26.00 -2.13 13.46
CA CYS A 226 24.98 -2.06 12.41
C CYS A 226 24.92 -0.69 11.72
N ASN A 227 25.56 0.31 12.32
CA ASN A 227 25.75 1.63 11.74
C ASN A 227 26.84 1.65 10.65
N ASP A 228 27.65 0.60 10.52
CA ASP A 228 28.67 0.48 9.47
C ASP A 228 28.03 0.05 8.14
N ARG A 229 26.94 0.74 7.75
CA ARG A 229 26.26 0.52 6.48
C ARG A 229 27.25 0.70 5.32
N GLY A 230 27.20 -0.21 4.37
CA GLY A 230 28.14 -0.30 3.26
C GLY A 230 29.32 -1.23 3.51
N MET A 231 29.48 -1.75 4.74
CA MET A 231 30.45 -2.78 5.10
C MET A 231 29.79 -4.09 5.57
N LEU A 232 28.46 -4.17 5.53
CA LEU A 232 27.71 -5.35 5.96
C LEU A 232 27.91 -6.52 4.98
N GLU A 233 27.72 -7.73 5.49
CA GLU A 233 27.60 -8.94 4.67
C GLU A 233 26.15 -9.39 4.62
N LEU A 234 25.61 -9.58 3.41
CA LEU A 234 24.32 -10.23 3.23
C LEU A 234 24.53 -11.74 3.23
N ARG A 235 23.82 -12.43 4.12
CA ARG A 235 23.89 -13.86 4.34
C ARG A 235 22.53 -14.51 4.13
N ARG A 236 22.55 -15.78 3.74
CA ARG A 236 21.37 -16.61 3.51
C ARG A 236 21.50 -17.96 4.19
N THR A 237 20.41 -18.46 4.74
CA THR A 237 20.24 -19.87 5.08
C THR A 237 18.90 -20.40 4.56
N THR A 238 18.87 -21.67 4.16
CA THR A 238 17.65 -22.37 3.67
C THR A 238 17.35 -23.62 4.48
N ASP A 239 18.15 -23.89 5.51
CA ASP A 239 18.12 -25.07 6.36
C ASP A 239 18.17 -24.69 7.84
N PHE A 240 17.59 -23.52 8.16
CA PHE A 240 17.43 -23.01 9.53
C PHE A 240 18.77 -22.88 10.29
N GLY A 241 19.75 -22.34 9.57
CA GLY A 241 21.08 -21.99 10.07
C GLY A 241 22.02 -23.17 10.24
N LYS A 242 21.74 -24.35 9.65
CA LYS A 242 22.75 -25.43 9.58
C LYS A 242 23.87 -25.06 8.60
N THR A 243 23.52 -24.43 7.49
CA THR A 243 24.44 -23.80 6.55
C THR A 243 24.07 -22.33 6.36
N ILE A 244 25.07 -21.46 6.53
CA ILE A 244 24.94 -20.03 6.31
C ILE A 244 25.93 -19.66 5.22
N LYS A 245 25.42 -19.12 4.11
CA LYS A 245 26.23 -18.68 2.97
C LYS A 245 26.21 -17.15 2.90
N THR A 246 27.37 -16.52 2.83
CA THR A 246 27.48 -15.11 2.42
C THR A 246 27.18 -15.02 0.93
N VAL A 247 26.14 -14.27 0.57
CA VAL A 247 25.68 -14.12 -0.82
C VAL A 247 26.12 -12.80 -1.44
N ALA A 248 26.39 -11.77 -0.64
CA ALA A 248 26.96 -10.51 -1.11
C ALA A 248 27.71 -9.78 0.04
N SER A 249 28.64 -8.89 -0.31
CA SER A 249 29.46 -8.11 0.63
C SER A 249 29.43 -6.62 0.28
N LYS A 250 29.87 -5.76 1.23
CA LYS A 250 29.82 -4.28 1.12
C LYS A 250 28.39 -3.75 1.01
N ILE A 251 27.51 -4.34 1.81
CA ILE A 251 26.08 -4.11 1.74
C ILE A 251 25.71 -2.91 2.59
N TYR A 252 24.93 -2.03 2.00
CA TYR A 252 24.28 -0.92 2.67
C TYR A 252 22.96 -1.38 3.30
N SER A 253 22.06 -1.92 2.47
CA SER A 253 20.81 -2.56 2.87
C SER A 253 20.37 -3.58 1.80
N PHE A 254 19.29 -4.32 2.07
CA PHE A 254 18.68 -5.25 1.12
C PHE A 254 17.14 -5.25 1.24
N GLY A 255 16.47 -5.58 0.13
CA GLY A 255 15.01 -5.66 0.04
C GLY A 255 14.55 -6.88 -0.74
N LEU A 256 13.30 -7.28 -0.55
CA LEU A 256 12.68 -8.41 -1.23
C LEU A 256 11.39 -7.93 -1.90
N GLY A 257 11.31 -8.04 -3.22
CA GLY A 257 10.14 -7.63 -4.00
C GLY A 257 9.74 -8.69 -5.01
N GLY A 258 8.53 -9.24 -4.91
CA GLY A 258 8.09 -10.31 -5.81
C GLY A 258 9.05 -11.51 -5.77
N ARG A 259 9.70 -11.83 -6.90
CA ARG A 259 10.74 -12.87 -6.99
C ARG A 259 12.18 -12.34 -6.86
N PHE A 260 12.34 -11.03 -6.74
CA PHE A 260 13.61 -10.33 -6.81
C PHE A 260 14.18 -10.09 -5.40
N LEU A 261 15.47 -10.37 -5.24
CA LEU A 261 16.28 -9.96 -4.10
C LEU A 261 17.15 -8.79 -4.52
N PHE A 262 16.97 -7.64 -3.88
CA PHE A 262 17.75 -6.43 -4.13
C PHE A 262 18.77 -6.20 -3.03
N ALA A 263 19.96 -5.76 -3.41
CA ALA A 263 20.99 -5.32 -2.48
C ALA A 263 21.58 -4.00 -2.94
N SER A 264 21.62 -3.02 -2.04
CA SER A 264 22.30 -1.74 -2.24
C SER A 264 23.77 -1.91 -1.86
N VAL A 265 24.67 -1.82 -2.84
CA VAL A 265 26.09 -2.17 -2.69
C VAL A 265 26.97 -0.95 -2.92
N MET A 266 27.96 -0.74 -2.04
CA MET A 266 28.93 0.35 -2.19
C MET A 266 29.83 0.12 -3.41
N THR A 267 29.96 1.15 -4.26
CA THR A 267 30.75 1.08 -5.50
C THR A 267 32.27 1.11 -5.26
N GLY A 268 32.71 1.50 -4.06
CA GLY A 268 34.11 1.76 -3.73
C GLY A 268 34.68 3.08 -4.30
N LYS A 269 33.89 3.82 -5.09
CA LYS A 269 34.21 5.17 -5.57
C LYS A 269 33.45 6.19 -4.72
N GLY A 270 34.11 6.73 -3.69
CA GLY A 270 33.49 7.67 -2.76
C GLY A 270 32.41 7.01 -1.90
N THR A 271 31.30 7.73 -1.67
CA THR A 271 30.15 7.27 -0.88
C THR A 271 29.00 6.74 -1.74
N LEU A 272 29.22 6.55 -3.05
CA LEU A 272 28.19 6.12 -3.99
C LEU A 272 27.85 4.64 -3.83
N ARG A 273 26.56 4.33 -3.93
CA ARG A 273 26.00 2.98 -3.91
C ARG A 273 25.10 2.72 -5.12
N MET A 274 24.93 1.44 -5.46
CA MET A 274 24.13 0.99 -6.60
C MET A 274 23.35 -0.28 -6.25
N ILE A 275 22.15 -0.40 -6.83
CA ILE A 275 21.33 -1.60 -6.69
C ILE A 275 21.90 -2.76 -7.52
N HIS A 276 21.95 -3.91 -6.89
CA HIS A 276 22.14 -5.21 -7.54
C HIS A 276 20.91 -6.07 -7.29
N VAL A 277 20.55 -6.88 -8.28
CA VAL A 277 19.39 -7.76 -8.23
C VAL A 277 19.81 -9.22 -8.40
N SER A 278 19.09 -10.11 -7.73
CA SER A 278 19.17 -11.55 -7.91
C SER A 278 17.78 -12.16 -7.99
N VAL A 279 17.56 -13.06 -8.96
CA VAL A 279 16.31 -13.83 -9.13
C VAL A 279 16.45 -15.29 -8.69
N ASP A 280 17.67 -15.69 -8.29
CA ASP A 280 18.02 -17.05 -7.88
C ASP A 280 18.47 -17.10 -6.40
N GLN A 281 17.89 -16.21 -5.58
CA GLN A 281 18.09 -16.15 -4.13
C GLN A 281 19.53 -15.82 -3.72
N GLY A 282 20.25 -15.01 -4.50
CA GLY A 282 21.62 -14.58 -4.21
C GLY A 282 22.71 -15.56 -4.66
N GLU A 283 22.41 -16.47 -5.58
CA GLU A 283 23.43 -17.30 -6.23
C GLU A 283 24.18 -16.51 -7.31
N THR A 284 23.45 -15.73 -8.10
CA THR A 284 23.99 -14.80 -9.09
C THR A 284 23.40 -13.41 -8.91
N TRP A 285 24.22 -12.41 -9.21
CA TRP A 285 23.87 -11.00 -9.06
C TRP A 285 24.13 -10.26 -10.35
N ASN A 286 23.22 -9.36 -10.68
CA ASN A 286 23.30 -8.47 -11.83
C ASN A 286 23.16 -7.02 -11.33
N MET A 287 23.93 -6.11 -11.91
CA MET A 287 23.80 -4.69 -11.59
C MET A 287 22.51 -4.16 -12.22
N ALA A 288 21.68 -3.48 -11.42
CA ALA A 288 20.53 -2.78 -11.93
C ALA A 288 20.98 -1.52 -12.65
N GLN A 289 20.37 -1.24 -13.80
CA GLN A 289 20.65 -0.06 -14.61
C GLN A 289 19.91 1.16 -14.07
N LEU A 290 20.25 1.53 -12.84
CA LEU A 290 19.72 2.70 -12.15
C LEU A 290 20.87 3.69 -11.87
N PRO A 291 20.57 5.00 -11.77
CA PRO A 291 21.58 5.97 -11.37
C PRO A 291 22.18 5.62 -9.99
N PRO A 292 23.50 5.72 -9.79
CA PRO A 292 24.11 5.57 -8.48
C PRO A 292 23.68 6.72 -7.57
N VAL A 293 23.42 6.41 -6.29
CA VAL A 293 22.99 7.40 -5.29
C VAL A 293 24.05 7.64 -4.23
N GLY A 294 24.05 8.86 -3.67
CA GLY A 294 24.90 9.27 -2.55
C GLY A 294 24.43 8.72 -1.20
N HIS A 295 24.94 9.28 -0.10
CA HIS A 295 24.54 8.89 1.25
C HIS A 295 23.17 9.46 1.65
N GLU A 296 22.90 10.72 1.24
CA GLU A 296 21.69 11.49 1.58
C GLU A 296 20.47 11.14 0.69
N GLN A 297 20.68 10.32 -0.33
CA GLN A 297 19.63 9.84 -1.23
C GLN A 297 19.28 8.39 -0.90
N PHE A 298 18.15 7.90 -1.41
CA PHE A 298 17.70 6.52 -1.21
C PHE A 298 17.07 5.89 -2.47
N TYR A 299 16.98 4.56 -2.45
CA TYR A 299 16.13 3.77 -3.33
C TYR A 299 14.94 3.24 -2.55
N SER A 300 13.77 3.18 -3.16
CA SER A 300 12.58 2.59 -2.54
C SER A 300 11.84 1.70 -3.54
N ILE A 301 11.52 0.46 -3.11
CA ILE A 301 10.69 -0.46 -3.88
C ILE A 301 9.24 0.01 -3.66
N LEU A 302 8.60 0.56 -4.70
CA LEU A 302 7.23 1.07 -4.58
C LEU A 302 6.20 -0.06 -4.71
N ALA A 303 6.41 -0.94 -5.67
CA ALA A 303 5.61 -2.14 -5.88
C ALA A 303 6.41 -3.18 -6.64
N ALA A 304 6.24 -4.45 -6.30
CA ALA A 304 6.88 -5.56 -6.99
C ALA A 304 5.96 -6.76 -7.13
N ASN A 305 6.01 -7.42 -8.29
CA ASN A 305 5.38 -8.72 -8.53
C ASN A 305 6.40 -9.69 -9.15
N ASP A 306 5.95 -10.84 -9.65
CA ASP A 306 6.84 -11.84 -10.25
C ASP A 306 7.33 -11.46 -11.66
N GLU A 307 6.78 -10.39 -12.23
CA GLU A 307 7.01 -9.94 -13.60
C GLU A 307 7.82 -8.64 -13.67
N MET A 308 7.74 -7.74 -12.69
CA MET A 308 8.49 -6.49 -12.66
C MET A 308 8.45 -5.76 -11.31
N VAL A 309 9.18 -4.64 -11.23
CA VAL A 309 9.33 -3.79 -10.06
C VAL A 309 9.26 -2.31 -10.44
N PHE A 310 8.44 -1.56 -9.70
CA PHE A 310 8.52 -0.10 -9.64
C PHE A 310 9.56 0.31 -8.60
N MET A 311 10.59 1.02 -9.04
CA MET A 311 11.67 1.51 -8.19
C MET A 311 11.69 3.03 -8.19
N HIS A 312 11.65 3.63 -7.01
CA HIS A 312 11.94 5.04 -6.82
C HIS A 312 13.45 5.26 -6.67
N VAL A 313 13.97 6.28 -7.33
CA VAL A 313 15.33 6.80 -7.13
C VAL A 313 15.21 8.27 -6.75
N ASP A 314 15.69 8.60 -5.57
CA ASP A 314 15.64 9.97 -5.02
C ASP A 314 16.53 10.95 -5.80
N GLU A 315 16.08 12.19 -5.96
CA GLU A 315 16.82 13.24 -6.67
C GLU A 315 17.87 13.87 -5.74
N PRO A 316 19.11 14.18 -6.21
CA PRO A 316 20.13 14.74 -5.34
C PRO A 316 19.74 16.04 -4.64
N GLY A 317 20.00 16.09 -3.33
CA GLY A 317 19.69 17.23 -2.47
C GLY A 317 18.32 17.08 -1.81
N ASP A 318 17.96 18.00 -0.90
CA ASP A 318 16.69 17.95 -0.18
C ASP A 318 15.53 18.46 -1.06
N SER A 319 15.20 17.66 -2.08
CA SER A 319 14.26 18.01 -3.14
C SER A 319 12.81 17.64 -2.78
N GLY A 320 12.63 16.58 -1.98
CA GLY A 320 11.32 16.00 -1.65
C GLY A 320 10.66 15.27 -2.81
N PHE A 321 11.41 14.94 -3.86
CA PHE A 321 10.92 14.15 -4.99
C PHE A 321 12.04 13.33 -5.63
N GLY A 322 11.65 12.36 -6.45
CA GLY A 322 12.57 11.58 -7.25
C GLY A 322 11.95 11.12 -8.54
N THR A 323 12.48 10.02 -9.08
CA THR A 323 12.01 9.43 -10.34
C THR A 323 11.60 7.98 -10.14
N ILE A 324 10.43 7.60 -10.64
CA ILE A 324 9.99 6.21 -10.74
C ILE A 324 10.57 5.59 -12.01
N TYR A 325 11.15 4.40 -11.84
CA TYR A 325 11.59 3.52 -12.91
C TYR A 325 10.81 2.21 -12.87
N VAL A 326 10.49 1.69 -14.04
CA VAL A 326 9.86 0.37 -14.21
C VAL A 326 10.92 -0.60 -14.69
N SER A 327 11.08 -1.69 -13.95
CA SER A 327 12.04 -2.73 -14.27
C SER A 327 11.55 -3.60 -15.40
N ASP A 328 12.48 -4.34 -15.96
CA ASP A 328 12.16 -5.49 -16.77
C ASP A 328 11.83 -6.76 -15.98
N ASP A 329 11.52 -7.83 -16.71
CA ASP A 329 11.26 -9.16 -16.16
C ASP A 329 12.43 -9.76 -15.39
N ARG A 330 13.65 -9.26 -15.60
CA ARG A 330 14.84 -9.69 -14.86
C ARG A 330 15.18 -8.77 -13.68
N GLY A 331 14.53 -7.61 -13.58
CA GLY A 331 14.85 -6.58 -12.59
C GLY A 331 16.19 -5.89 -12.84
N THR A 332 16.76 -5.98 -14.05
CA THR A 332 18.10 -5.47 -14.37
C THR A 332 18.06 -4.21 -15.21
N VAL A 333 17.23 -4.19 -16.24
CA VAL A 333 17.07 -3.03 -17.13
C VAL A 333 15.86 -2.24 -16.65
N TYR A 334 16.02 -0.93 -16.56
CA TYR A 334 14.98 -0.02 -16.05
C TYR A 334 14.70 1.08 -17.06
N SER A 335 13.42 1.37 -17.26
CA SER A 335 12.94 2.50 -18.05
C SER A 335 12.35 3.56 -17.11
N LYS A 336 12.66 4.83 -17.37
CA LYS A 336 12.07 5.95 -16.64
C LYS A 336 10.57 6.01 -16.92
N SER A 337 9.75 6.11 -15.87
CA SER A 337 8.29 6.05 -15.95
C SER A 337 7.63 7.36 -15.49
N LEU A 338 7.99 7.88 -14.31
CA LEU A 338 7.42 9.12 -13.78
C LEU A 338 8.52 10.00 -13.18
N GLU A 339 8.66 11.21 -13.67
CA GLU A 339 9.57 12.22 -13.11
C GLU A 339 8.88 13.01 -12.00
N ARG A 340 9.70 13.60 -11.11
CA ARG A 340 9.24 14.47 -10.02
C ARG A 340 8.20 13.83 -9.12
N HIS A 341 8.29 12.52 -8.95
CA HIS A 341 7.44 11.74 -8.05
C HIS A 341 7.66 12.17 -6.61
N LEU A 342 6.59 12.57 -5.93
CA LEU A 342 6.63 13.00 -4.55
C LEU A 342 7.02 11.85 -3.61
N TYR A 343 8.12 12.04 -2.90
CA TYR A 343 8.59 11.14 -1.86
C TYR A 343 9.38 11.98 -0.87
N THR A 344 8.88 12.11 0.37
CA THR A 344 9.48 13.04 1.34
C THR A 344 10.71 12.45 2.01
N THR A 345 11.82 13.20 2.04
CA THR A 345 13.06 12.86 2.76
C THR A 345 12.87 12.74 4.28
N THR A 346 11.82 13.36 4.82
CA THR A 346 11.47 13.26 6.24
C THR A 346 10.18 12.47 6.35
N GLY A 347 10.24 11.32 7.03
CA GLY A 347 9.09 10.43 7.24
C GLY A 347 8.87 9.36 6.17
N GLY A 348 9.56 9.45 5.01
CA GLY A 348 9.49 8.43 3.97
C GLY A 348 8.12 8.30 3.30
N GLU A 349 7.33 9.38 3.29
CA GLU A 349 5.92 9.36 2.87
C GLU A 349 5.81 9.51 1.35
N THR A 350 4.97 8.67 0.74
CA THR A 350 4.66 8.73 -0.69
C THR A 350 3.20 8.37 -0.96
N ASP A 351 2.61 9.02 -1.97
CA ASP A 351 1.22 8.77 -2.37
C ASP A 351 1.11 7.66 -3.45
N PHE A 352 2.19 6.93 -3.74
CA PHE A 352 2.17 5.84 -4.71
C PHE A 352 1.21 4.72 -4.27
N THR A 353 0.10 4.57 -4.98
CA THR A 353 -1.00 3.66 -4.64
C THR A 353 -1.25 2.67 -5.78
N ASN A 354 -1.13 1.38 -5.48
CA ASN A 354 -1.58 0.32 -6.38
C ASN A 354 -3.10 0.14 -6.29
N VAL A 355 -3.81 0.36 -7.39
CA VAL A 355 -5.26 0.18 -7.46
C VAL A 355 -5.54 -1.31 -7.67
N THR A 356 -5.62 -2.06 -6.58
CA THR A 356 -5.82 -3.52 -6.60
C THR A 356 -7.17 -3.97 -7.19
N SER A 357 -8.14 -3.07 -7.33
CA SER A 357 -9.46 -3.37 -7.94
C SER A 357 -9.46 -3.38 -9.47
N LEU A 358 -8.40 -2.91 -10.14
CA LEU A 358 -8.26 -3.00 -11.60
C LEU A 358 -6.79 -3.15 -12.02
N ARG A 359 -6.51 -4.10 -12.91
CA ARG A 359 -5.14 -4.44 -13.32
C ARG A 359 -4.47 -3.28 -14.07
N GLY A 360 -3.18 -3.07 -13.82
CA GLY A 360 -2.37 -2.06 -14.53
C GLY A 360 -2.56 -0.63 -14.03
N VAL A 361 -3.44 -0.42 -13.05
CA VAL A 361 -3.78 0.92 -12.56
C VAL A 361 -2.94 1.31 -11.34
N PHE A 362 -2.26 2.45 -11.43
CA PHE A 362 -1.48 3.04 -10.35
C PHE A 362 -1.78 4.53 -10.25
N ILE A 363 -1.90 5.05 -9.02
CA ILE A 363 -2.08 6.47 -8.74
C ILE A 363 -0.84 6.96 -8.00
N ALA A 364 -0.34 8.15 -8.32
CA ALA A 364 0.81 8.74 -7.64
C ALA A 364 0.68 10.27 -7.57
N SER A 365 1.46 10.88 -6.68
CA SER A 365 1.59 12.34 -6.60
C SER A 365 2.92 12.79 -7.19
N VAL A 366 2.91 13.91 -7.92
CA VAL A 366 4.08 14.59 -8.46
C VAL A 366 4.21 15.99 -7.87
N LEU A 367 5.44 16.43 -7.63
CA LEU A 367 5.74 17.80 -7.21
C LEU A 367 5.98 18.66 -8.46
N ALA A 368 5.02 19.50 -8.83
CA ALA A 368 5.14 20.41 -9.96
C ALA A 368 6.24 21.47 -9.74
N GLU A 369 6.64 22.17 -10.82
CA GLU A 369 7.68 23.21 -10.78
C GLU A 369 7.30 24.42 -9.92
N ASP A 370 6.00 24.67 -9.73
CA ASP A 370 5.49 25.70 -8.81
C ASP A 370 5.35 25.20 -7.36
N SER A 371 5.96 24.03 -7.06
CA SER A 371 5.90 23.33 -5.78
C SER A 371 4.50 22.89 -5.36
N SER A 372 3.52 22.92 -6.27
CA SER A 372 2.21 22.33 -6.03
C SER A 372 2.26 20.81 -6.19
N VAL A 373 1.45 20.09 -5.43
CA VAL A 373 1.35 18.64 -5.53
C VAL A 373 0.17 18.27 -6.42
N GLN A 374 0.43 17.48 -7.46
CA GLN A 374 -0.57 17.07 -8.45
C GLN A 374 -0.69 15.55 -8.48
N THR A 375 -1.90 15.04 -8.71
CA THR A 375 -2.14 13.59 -8.75
C THR A 375 -2.21 13.14 -10.19
N VAL A 376 -1.52 12.04 -10.49
CA VAL A 376 -1.51 11.39 -11.80
C VAL A 376 -1.90 9.92 -11.66
N VAL A 377 -2.44 9.37 -12.73
CA VAL A 377 -2.82 7.96 -12.84
C VAL A 377 -2.19 7.37 -14.09
N SER A 378 -1.72 6.12 -13.98
CA SER A 378 -1.37 5.28 -15.11
C SER A 378 -2.35 4.11 -15.15
N PHE A 379 -2.81 3.74 -16.34
CA PHE A 379 -3.69 2.58 -16.56
C PHE A 379 -2.96 1.41 -17.25
N ASP A 380 -1.71 1.64 -17.69
CA ASP A 380 -0.87 0.75 -18.48
C ASP A 380 0.43 0.40 -17.73
N GLN A 381 0.35 0.27 -16.40
CA GLN A 381 1.44 -0.22 -15.56
C GLN A 381 2.69 0.68 -15.60
N GLY A 382 2.46 2.00 -15.64
CA GLY A 382 3.49 3.04 -15.63
C GLY A 382 4.05 3.40 -17.01
N GLY A 383 3.40 2.99 -18.10
CA GLY A 383 3.79 3.38 -19.45
C GLY A 383 3.50 4.85 -19.73
N GLU A 384 2.30 5.30 -19.39
CA GLU A 384 1.86 6.69 -19.48
C GLU A 384 1.15 7.13 -18.19
N TRP A 385 1.40 8.38 -17.78
CA TRP A 385 0.78 9.01 -16.63
C TRP A 385 0.00 10.24 -17.05
N VAL A 386 -1.28 10.29 -16.66
CA VAL A 386 -2.20 11.37 -17.00
C VAL A 386 -2.89 11.93 -15.74
N PRO A 387 -3.32 13.21 -15.73
CA PRO A 387 -4.14 13.73 -14.64
C PRO A 387 -5.47 12.99 -14.52
N LEU A 388 -5.96 12.80 -13.29
CA LEU A 388 -7.29 12.23 -13.06
C LEU A 388 -8.38 13.19 -13.56
N ARG A 389 -9.38 12.63 -14.26
CA ARG A 389 -10.51 13.40 -14.79
C ARG A 389 -11.37 13.93 -13.64
N LYS A 390 -11.71 15.22 -13.67
CA LYS A 390 -12.67 15.80 -12.71
C LYS A 390 -14.05 15.14 -12.88
N PRO A 391 -14.81 14.95 -11.79
CA PRO A 391 -16.23 14.58 -11.90
C PRO A 391 -17.03 15.63 -12.69
N ALA A 392 -17.99 15.17 -13.51
CA ALA A 392 -18.79 16.03 -14.38
C ALA A 392 -19.51 17.14 -13.59
N ASP A 393 -20.10 16.79 -12.44
CA ASP A 393 -20.89 17.70 -11.61
C ASP A 393 -20.06 18.56 -10.63
N SER A 394 -18.73 18.39 -10.59
CA SER A 394 -17.86 19.11 -9.67
C SER A 394 -17.31 20.40 -10.29
N LYS A 395 -17.25 21.46 -9.47
CA LYS A 395 -16.61 22.73 -9.82
C LYS A 395 -15.16 22.72 -9.38
N CYS A 396 -14.31 23.42 -10.14
CA CYS A 396 -12.93 23.64 -9.75
C CYS A 396 -12.87 24.56 -8.51
N ASP A 397 -11.97 24.26 -7.59
CA ASP A 397 -11.74 25.05 -6.38
C ASP A 397 -10.81 26.25 -6.64
N ALA A 398 -10.41 26.95 -5.58
CA ALA A 398 -9.58 28.15 -5.67
C ALA A 398 -8.12 27.88 -6.09
N THR A 399 -7.68 26.62 -6.15
CA THR A 399 -6.35 26.28 -6.69
C THR A 399 -6.32 26.40 -8.21
N ALA A 400 -7.47 26.27 -8.87
CA ALA A 400 -7.56 26.29 -10.33
C ALA A 400 -7.41 27.70 -10.90
N LYS A 401 -6.50 27.86 -11.87
CA LYS A 401 -6.33 29.11 -12.64
C LYS A 401 -7.51 29.36 -13.58
N ASP A 402 -8.08 28.28 -14.12
CA ASP A 402 -9.27 28.30 -14.97
C ASP A 402 -10.42 27.58 -14.25
N PRO A 403 -11.54 28.27 -13.92
CA PRO A 403 -12.68 27.66 -13.23
C PRO A 403 -13.34 26.48 -13.97
N ASP A 404 -13.09 26.34 -15.27
CA ASP A 404 -13.68 25.30 -16.12
C ASP A 404 -12.67 24.17 -16.44
N LYS A 405 -11.38 24.34 -16.14
CA LYS A 405 -10.33 23.34 -16.43
C LYS A 405 -9.53 23.03 -15.19
N CYS A 406 -9.77 21.84 -14.65
CA CYS A 406 -9.07 21.30 -13.49
C CYS A 406 -9.15 19.76 -13.49
N SER A 407 -8.40 19.14 -12.59
CA SER A 407 -8.35 17.68 -12.38
C SER A 407 -8.84 17.30 -10.99
N LEU A 408 -9.08 16.00 -10.78
CA LEU A 408 -9.25 15.45 -9.44
C LEU A 408 -7.86 15.18 -8.83
N HIS A 409 -7.68 15.53 -7.58
CA HIS A 409 -6.48 15.25 -6.80
C HIS A 409 -6.85 14.39 -5.59
N ILE A 410 -6.04 13.36 -5.32
CA ILE A 410 -6.30 12.38 -4.28
C ILE A 410 -5.41 12.68 -3.08
N HIS A 411 -6.02 12.67 -1.89
CA HIS A 411 -5.29 12.71 -0.63
C HIS A 411 -4.90 11.29 -0.21
N ALA A 412 -3.61 11.07 -0.01
CA ALA A 412 -3.06 9.82 0.53
C ALA A 412 -2.05 10.12 1.66
N ALA A 413 -0.99 9.32 1.79
CA ALA A 413 -0.08 9.31 2.93
C ALA A 413 0.56 10.69 3.19
N TYR A 414 0.98 11.39 2.14
CA TYR A 414 1.55 12.74 2.24
C TYR A 414 0.58 13.73 2.89
N SER A 415 -0.69 13.69 2.49
CA SER A 415 -1.71 14.58 3.06
C SER A 415 -1.97 14.30 4.53
N THR A 416 -1.97 13.03 4.93
CA THR A 416 -2.11 12.63 6.34
C THR A 416 -0.89 13.03 7.17
N ALA A 417 0.33 12.85 6.64
CA ALA A 417 1.57 13.28 7.30
C ALA A 417 1.63 14.81 7.48
N MET A 418 1.09 15.57 6.53
CA MET A 418 0.91 17.03 6.63
C MET A 418 -0.22 17.45 7.59
N LYS A 419 -0.82 16.51 8.32
CA LYS A 419 -1.90 16.72 9.30
C LYS A 419 -3.13 17.39 8.68
N LEU A 420 -3.39 17.14 7.40
CA LEU A 420 -4.65 17.53 6.76
C LEU A 420 -5.80 16.67 7.32
N ASN A 421 -7.03 17.15 7.14
CA ASN A 421 -8.23 16.48 7.63
C ASN A 421 -8.63 15.28 6.75
N VAL A 422 -7.73 14.30 6.66
CA VAL A 422 -7.80 13.10 5.82
C VAL A 422 -7.73 11.88 6.73
N PRO A 423 -8.89 11.33 7.14
CA PRO A 423 -8.94 10.26 8.13
C PRO A 423 -8.56 8.87 7.60
N MET A 424 -8.55 8.67 6.28
CA MET A 424 -8.26 7.38 5.66
C MET A 424 -7.53 7.56 4.32
N LEU A 425 -6.67 6.60 4.00
CA LEU A 425 -6.02 6.47 2.70
C LEU A 425 -6.99 5.88 1.66
N PRO A 426 -6.69 6.03 0.35
CA PRO A 426 -7.49 5.43 -0.72
C PRO A 426 -7.71 3.93 -0.50
N MET A 427 -8.97 3.49 -0.59
CA MET A 427 -9.38 2.10 -0.39
C MET A 427 -9.78 1.46 -1.71
N THR A 428 -9.20 0.29 -1.96
CA THR A 428 -9.45 -0.53 -3.15
C THR A 428 -9.26 -2.00 -2.76
N GLU A 429 -10.09 -2.88 -3.30
CA GLU A 429 -10.10 -4.30 -2.97
C GLU A 429 -10.20 -5.15 -4.25
N PRO A 430 -9.42 -6.23 -4.40
CA PRO A 430 -9.36 -7.01 -5.63
C PRO A 430 -10.66 -7.77 -5.95
N ASN A 431 -11.50 -8.03 -4.95
CA ASN A 431 -12.83 -8.61 -5.14
C ASN A 431 -13.92 -7.57 -5.47
N ALA A 432 -13.66 -6.27 -5.28
CA ALA A 432 -14.57 -5.17 -5.63
C ALA A 432 -14.10 -4.50 -6.93
N VAL A 433 -14.27 -5.21 -8.05
CA VAL A 433 -13.72 -4.86 -9.37
C VAL A 433 -14.06 -3.42 -9.79
N GLY A 434 -13.04 -2.64 -10.13
CA GLY A 434 -13.13 -1.25 -10.58
C GLY A 434 -13.40 -0.23 -9.47
N LEU A 435 -13.69 -0.67 -8.24
CA LEU A 435 -14.08 0.24 -7.18
C LEU A 435 -12.88 0.90 -6.50
N ILE A 436 -12.93 2.22 -6.35
CA ILE A 436 -11.96 3.02 -5.59
C ILE A 436 -12.74 4.03 -4.74
N LEU A 437 -12.43 4.11 -3.44
CA LEU A 437 -12.91 5.17 -2.56
C LEU A 437 -11.70 5.99 -2.10
N ALA A 438 -11.77 7.31 -2.22
CA ALA A 438 -10.68 8.17 -1.80
C ALA A 438 -11.15 9.56 -1.38
N HIS A 439 -10.43 10.19 -0.47
CA HIS A 439 -10.57 11.62 -0.20
C HIS A 439 -9.90 12.41 -1.32
N GLY A 440 -10.52 13.50 -1.76
CA GLY A 440 -9.98 14.30 -2.85
C GLY A 440 -10.38 15.77 -2.85
N SER A 441 -9.74 16.52 -3.73
CA SER A 441 -10.05 17.91 -4.08
C SER A 441 -10.05 18.09 -5.59
N VAL A 442 -10.88 19.00 -6.11
CA VAL A 442 -11.01 19.23 -7.56
C VAL A 442 -10.44 20.62 -7.88
N GLY A 443 -9.31 20.67 -8.59
CA GLY A 443 -8.48 21.87 -8.72
C GLY A 443 -7.27 21.65 -9.63
N ASP A 444 -6.30 22.57 -9.60
CA ASP A 444 -5.01 22.40 -10.30
C ASP A 444 -3.97 21.64 -9.45
N ALA A 445 -4.24 21.47 -8.15
CA ALA A 445 -3.38 20.79 -7.19
C ALA A 445 -4.16 20.23 -5.98
N ILE A 446 -3.48 19.44 -5.14
CA ILE A 446 -4.00 19.03 -3.82
C ILE A 446 -4.29 20.27 -2.97
N SER A 447 -5.53 20.35 -2.47
CA SER A 447 -6.04 21.47 -1.69
C SER A 447 -5.87 21.22 -0.19
N VAL A 448 -5.48 22.24 0.59
CA VAL A 448 -5.45 22.14 2.06
C VAL A 448 -6.84 22.24 2.71
N MET A 449 -7.87 22.48 1.90
CA MET A 449 -9.25 22.61 2.35
C MET A 449 -9.82 21.25 2.79
N ARG A 450 -10.95 21.28 3.51
CA ARG A 450 -11.68 20.07 3.93
C ARG A 450 -12.01 19.21 2.69
N PRO A 451 -11.51 17.97 2.60
CA PRO A 451 -11.73 17.13 1.42
C PRO A 451 -13.11 16.49 1.43
N ASP A 452 -13.59 16.14 0.25
CA ASP A 452 -14.79 15.31 0.03
C ASP A 452 -14.39 13.87 -0.29
N VAL A 453 -15.33 12.93 -0.26
CA VAL A 453 -15.08 11.54 -0.68
C VAL A 453 -15.56 11.34 -2.11
N TYR A 454 -14.66 10.82 -2.94
CA TYR A 454 -14.91 10.47 -4.33
C TYR A 454 -14.89 8.95 -4.52
N VAL A 455 -15.71 8.47 -5.44
CA VAL A 455 -15.79 7.06 -5.81
C VAL A 455 -15.58 6.93 -7.31
N SER A 456 -14.76 5.97 -7.70
CA SER A 456 -14.68 5.46 -9.07
C SER A 456 -15.18 4.03 -9.06
N ASP A 457 -15.94 3.65 -10.08
CA ASP A 457 -16.43 2.28 -10.29
C ASP A 457 -15.82 1.63 -11.53
N ASP A 458 -14.88 2.29 -12.20
CA ASP A 458 -14.24 1.82 -13.44
C ASP A 458 -12.71 1.79 -13.34
N GLY A 459 -12.16 1.85 -12.13
CA GLY A 459 -10.73 1.80 -11.86
C GLY A 459 -10.02 3.12 -12.08
N GLY A 460 -10.72 4.26 -11.95
CA GLY A 460 -10.14 5.60 -11.92
C GLY A 460 -10.31 6.41 -13.20
N TYR A 461 -10.97 5.86 -14.23
CA TYR A 461 -11.27 6.58 -15.47
C TYR A 461 -12.32 7.67 -15.26
N THR A 462 -13.36 7.36 -14.50
CA THR A 462 -14.40 8.31 -14.11
C THR A 462 -14.63 8.30 -12.61
N TRP A 463 -15.06 9.46 -12.10
CA TRP A 463 -15.23 9.70 -10.68
C TRP A 463 -16.54 10.43 -10.41
N ILE A 464 -17.16 10.12 -9.28
CA ILE A 464 -18.29 10.84 -8.73
C ILE A 464 -17.94 11.37 -7.34
N LYS A 465 -18.47 12.55 -6.97
CA LYS A 465 -18.47 12.97 -5.57
C LYS A 465 -19.55 12.16 -4.85
N ALA A 466 -19.12 11.28 -3.94
CA ALA A 466 -20.02 10.37 -3.23
C ALA A 466 -20.54 10.97 -1.92
N LEU A 467 -19.67 11.64 -1.15
CA LEU A 467 -20.02 12.24 0.14
C LEU A 467 -19.35 13.60 0.32
N ASP A 468 -20.08 14.56 0.87
CA ASP A 468 -19.55 15.88 1.25
C ASP A 468 -18.80 15.79 2.59
N GLY A 469 -17.54 16.23 2.61
CA GLY A 469 -16.65 16.19 3.76
C GLY A 469 -15.99 14.82 4.01
N PRO A 470 -15.01 14.77 4.95
CA PRO A 470 -14.24 13.58 5.21
C PRO A 470 -15.08 12.55 5.97
N HIS A 471 -14.98 11.30 5.52
CA HIS A 471 -15.60 10.14 6.17
C HIS A 471 -14.56 9.05 6.36
N HIS A 472 -14.77 8.18 7.35
CA HIS A 472 -14.20 6.85 7.34
C HIS A 472 -15.12 5.95 6.49
N TYR A 473 -14.55 5.08 5.67
CA TYR A 473 -15.31 4.19 4.79
C TYR A 473 -14.78 2.76 4.84
N ALA A 474 -15.64 1.80 4.48
CA ALA A 474 -15.26 0.42 4.28
C ALA A 474 -16.04 -0.19 3.10
N ILE A 475 -15.37 -1.08 2.37
CA ILE A 475 -15.98 -1.94 1.35
C ILE A 475 -16.38 -3.25 2.03
N LEU A 476 -17.63 -3.66 1.83
CA LEU A 476 -18.21 -4.91 2.32
C LEU A 476 -18.77 -5.71 1.14
N ASP A 477 -18.99 -7.01 1.35
CA ASP A 477 -19.58 -7.93 0.36
C ASP A 477 -18.99 -7.84 -1.06
N SER A 478 -17.67 -7.74 -1.16
CA SER A 478 -16.94 -7.62 -2.44
C SER A 478 -17.43 -6.45 -3.31
N GLY A 479 -17.80 -5.32 -2.69
CA GLY A 479 -18.31 -4.12 -3.37
C GLY A 479 -19.83 -4.02 -3.42
N GLY A 480 -20.56 -5.06 -3.00
CA GLY A 480 -22.03 -5.02 -2.93
C GLY A 480 -22.58 -4.05 -1.89
N LEU A 481 -21.78 -3.68 -0.89
CA LEU A 481 -22.16 -2.74 0.16
C LEU A 481 -20.98 -1.83 0.52
N LEU A 482 -21.20 -0.52 0.45
CA LEU A 482 -20.28 0.49 0.97
C LEU A 482 -20.86 1.09 2.23
N VAL A 483 -20.00 1.32 3.23
CA VAL A 483 -20.39 1.99 4.46
C VAL A 483 -19.48 3.19 4.72
N ALA A 484 -20.04 4.24 5.30
CA ALA A 484 -19.29 5.44 5.63
C ALA A 484 -19.78 6.11 6.92
N VAL A 485 -18.85 6.63 7.70
CA VAL A 485 -19.11 7.34 8.95
C VAL A 485 -18.42 8.70 8.89
N GLU A 486 -19.16 9.78 9.17
CA GLU A 486 -18.60 11.14 9.10
C GLU A 486 -17.46 11.31 10.11
N HIS A 487 -16.35 11.87 9.63
CA HIS A 487 -15.22 12.22 10.49
C HIS A 487 -15.46 13.59 11.13
N SER A 488 -15.80 13.59 12.42
CA SER A 488 -16.03 14.80 13.21
C SER A 488 -15.40 14.66 14.60
N PRO A 489 -14.10 15.02 14.77
CA PRO A 489 -13.40 14.86 16.05
C PRO A 489 -14.04 15.62 17.22
N ALA A 490 -14.68 16.75 16.92
CA ALA A 490 -15.27 17.63 17.93
C ALA A 490 -16.72 17.27 18.31
N GLN A 491 -17.38 16.40 17.54
CA GLN A 491 -18.81 16.12 17.72
C GLN A 491 -19.06 14.62 17.86
N ALA A 492 -19.85 14.24 18.85
CA ALA A 492 -20.32 12.88 18.96
C ALA A 492 -21.32 12.57 17.84
N ILE A 493 -21.19 11.39 17.25
CA ILE A 493 -22.00 10.93 16.12
C ILE A 493 -22.85 9.72 16.50
N ASN A 494 -23.92 9.50 15.75
CA ASN A 494 -24.79 8.34 15.90
C ASN A 494 -25.34 7.79 14.58
N GLN A 495 -24.85 8.30 13.45
CA GLN A 495 -25.31 7.90 12.12
C GLN A 495 -24.19 7.26 11.32
N ILE A 496 -24.54 6.21 10.60
CA ILE A 496 -23.73 5.57 9.57
C ILE A 496 -24.46 5.68 8.25
N LYS A 497 -23.72 5.93 7.17
CA LYS A 497 -24.24 5.95 5.81
C LYS A 497 -23.90 4.63 5.14
N PHE A 498 -24.78 4.14 4.27
CA PHE A 498 -24.54 2.93 3.49
C PHE A 498 -25.02 3.09 2.05
N SER A 499 -24.40 2.39 1.12
CA SER A 499 -24.75 2.38 -0.31
C SER A 499 -24.67 0.96 -0.85
N THR A 500 -25.67 0.56 -1.62
CA THR A 500 -25.74 -0.76 -2.31
C THR A 500 -25.61 -0.62 -3.83
N ASP A 501 -25.17 0.55 -4.31
CA ASP A 501 -25.12 0.93 -5.72
C ASP A 501 -23.78 1.60 -6.08
N GLU A 502 -22.71 1.10 -5.46
CA GLU A 502 -21.32 1.56 -5.67
C GLU A 502 -21.13 3.06 -5.38
N GLY A 503 -21.81 3.60 -4.36
CA GLY A 503 -21.62 4.96 -3.85
C GLY A 503 -22.44 6.03 -4.56
N GLN A 504 -23.36 5.65 -5.46
CA GLN A 504 -24.19 6.60 -6.20
C GLN A 504 -25.32 7.21 -5.38
N CYS A 505 -25.95 6.41 -4.51
CA CYS A 505 -26.96 6.80 -3.55
C CYS A 505 -26.57 6.30 -2.15
N TRP A 506 -26.85 7.11 -1.14
CA TRP A 506 -26.52 6.80 0.26
C TRP A 506 -27.76 6.83 1.14
N GLY A 507 -28.03 5.73 1.83
CA GLY A 507 -28.98 5.64 2.94
C GLY A 507 -28.31 6.03 4.25
N VAL A 508 -29.10 6.53 5.20
CA VAL A 508 -28.62 6.90 6.55
C VAL A 508 -29.28 5.99 7.58
N TYR A 509 -28.48 5.35 8.42
CA TYR A 509 -28.91 4.51 9.52
C TYR A 509 -28.44 5.10 10.85
N ASN A 510 -29.39 5.32 11.78
CA ASN A 510 -29.06 5.76 13.13
C ASN A 510 -28.69 4.53 13.98
N PHE A 511 -27.40 4.36 14.24
CA PHE A 511 -26.87 3.20 14.96
C PHE A 511 -26.87 3.39 16.48
N THR A 512 -27.29 4.52 17.06
CA THR A 512 -27.39 4.62 18.52
C THR A 512 -28.24 5.81 18.95
N GLN A 513 -29.02 5.65 20.02
CA GLN A 513 -29.71 6.80 20.62
C GLN A 513 -28.74 7.70 21.42
N ASP A 514 -27.66 7.12 21.94
CA ASP A 514 -26.62 7.82 22.68
C ASP A 514 -25.38 8.00 21.80
N PRO A 515 -25.10 9.22 21.27
CA PRO A 515 -23.97 9.47 20.40
C PRO A 515 -22.61 9.12 21.04
N ILE A 516 -21.64 8.81 20.19
CA ILE A 516 -20.28 8.44 20.59
C ILE A 516 -19.26 9.37 19.93
N TYR A 517 -18.16 9.66 20.61
CA TYR A 517 -17.01 10.25 19.94
C TYR A 517 -16.33 9.15 19.14
N PHE A 518 -16.43 9.24 17.82
CA PHE A 518 -15.97 8.22 16.90
C PHE A 518 -14.44 8.24 16.79
N THR A 519 -13.87 7.05 16.67
CA THR A 519 -12.41 6.85 16.56
C THR A 519 -12.03 6.02 15.35
N GLY A 520 -12.81 4.99 15.00
CA GLY A 520 -12.47 4.13 13.88
C GLY A 520 -13.56 3.14 13.47
N LEU A 521 -13.43 2.64 12.25
CA LEU A 521 -14.22 1.54 11.69
C LEU A 521 -13.34 0.29 11.62
N ALA A 522 -13.89 -0.85 12.04
CA ALA A 522 -13.25 -2.15 11.87
C ALA A 522 -14.18 -3.08 11.08
N SER A 523 -13.64 -3.69 10.03
CA SER A 523 -14.30 -4.75 9.26
C SER A 523 -13.31 -5.89 9.07
N GLU A 524 -13.83 -7.08 8.74
CA GLU A 524 -12.96 -8.23 8.46
C GLU A 524 -12.11 -7.96 7.21
N PRO A 525 -10.78 -8.21 7.26
CA PRO A 525 -9.91 -8.06 6.10
C PRO A 525 -10.41 -8.86 4.88
N GLY A 526 -10.19 -8.31 3.69
CA GLY A 526 -10.62 -8.92 2.41
C GLY A 526 -12.03 -8.54 1.97
N ALA A 527 -12.73 -7.66 2.70
CA ALA A 527 -13.98 -7.03 2.26
C ALA A 527 -15.12 -8.00 1.89
N ARG A 528 -15.15 -9.21 2.46
CA ARG A 528 -16.19 -10.23 2.20
C ARG A 528 -17.29 -10.28 3.26
N SER A 529 -17.04 -9.69 4.42
CA SER A 529 -17.98 -9.69 5.54
C SER A 529 -19.13 -8.70 5.32
N MET A 530 -20.23 -8.94 6.01
CA MET A 530 -21.39 -8.02 6.14
C MET A 530 -21.40 -7.29 7.49
N ASN A 531 -20.40 -7.56 8.34
CA ASN A 531 -20.28 -6.97 9.67
C ASN A 531 -19.29 -5.81 9.65
N VAL A 532 -19.68 -4.70 10.28
CA VAL A 532 -18.78 -3.58 10.57
C VAL A 532 -18.93 -3.18 12.03
N SER A 533 -17.81 -2.95 12.69
CA SER A 533 -17.74 -2.49 14.07
C SER A 533 -17.31 -1.02 14.11
N ILE A 534 -18.16 -0.19 14.72
CA ILE A 534 -17.92 1.23 14.95
C ILE A 534 -17.31 1.38 16.34
N TRP A 535 -16.11 1.96 16.41
CA TRP A 535 -15.38 2.17 17.66
C TRP A 535 -15.37 3.64 18.06
N GLY A 536 -15.53 3.87 19.35
CA GLY A 536 -15.47 5.19 19.93
C GLY A 536 -15.51 5.14 21.44
N TYR A 537 -15.77 6.29 22.04
CA TYR A 537 -15.89 6.41 23.48
C TYR A 537 -17.06 7.28 23.90
N ARG A 538 -17.46 7.10 25.17
CA ARG A 538 -18.47 7.90 25.85
C ARG A 538 -17.94 8.39 27.19
N GLY A 539 -18.54 9.47 27.67
CA GLY A 539 -18.23 10.08 28.97
C GLY A 539 -17.22 11.22 28.88
N PRO A 540 -17.12 12.05 29.94
CA PRO A 540 -16.09 13.07 30.05
C PRO A 540 -14.69 12.44 30.14
N PHE A 541 -13.64 13.20 29.80
CA PHE A 541 -12.23 12.76 29.75
C PHE A 541 -11.78 11.89 30.95
N LEU A 542 -12.23 12.21 32.17
CA LEU A 542 -11.85 11.51 33.40
C LEU A 542 -12.61 10.20 33.68
N SER A 543 -13.66 9.90 32.92
CA SER A 543 -14.44 8.65 33.02
C SER A 543 -14.77 8.09 31.64
N GLN A 544 -13.87 8.31 30.69
CA GLN A 544 -14.00 7.84 29.32
C GLN A 544 -13.94 6.31 29.31
N TYR A 545 -14.89 5.69 28.63
CA TYR A 545 -14.88 4.24 28.42
C TYR A 545 -15.09 3.94 26.95
N TRP A 546 -14.40 2.90 26.47
CA TRP A 546 -14.51 2.47 25.09
C TRP A 546 -15.83 1.75 24.84
N ILE A 547 -16.37 1.96 23.65
CA ILE A 547 -17.55 1.27 23.16
C ILE A 547 -17.31 0.80 21.72
N SER A 548 -17.71 -0.43 21.44
CA SER A 548 -17.81 -0.97 20.10
C SER A 548 -19.27 -1.24 19.77
N ILE A 549 -19.73 -0.79 18.61
CA ILE A 549 -21.07 -1.03 18.09
C ILE A 549 -20.94 -1.76 16.77
N THR A 550 -21.27 -3.04 16.76
CA THR A 550 -21.21 -3.87 15.57
C THR A 550 -22.58 -3.96 14.90
N ILE A 551 -22.61 -3.66 13.60
CA ILE A 551 -23.79 -3.71 12.76
C ILE A 551 -23.62 -4.87 11.78
N ASP A 552 -24.62 -5.74 11.74
CA ASP A 552 -24.74 -6.78 10.72
C ASP A 552 -25.74 -6.34 9.64
N PHE A 553 -25.25 -6.15 8.42
CA PHE A 553 -26.06 -5.73 7.28
C PHE A 553 -26.73 -6.88 6.52
N ARG A 554 -26.63 -8.15 6.98
CA ARG A 554 -27.30 -9.28 6.33
C ARG A 554 -28.81 -9.07 6.18
N ASP A 555 -29.42 -8.45 7.18
CA ASP A 555 -30.87 -8.20 7.16
C ASP A 555 -31.28 -7.13 6.12
N LEU A 556 -30.34 -6.29 5.67
CA LEU A 556 -30.56 -5.33 4.57
C LEU A 556 -30.66 -6.05 3.22
N LEU A 557 -29.82 -7.07 3.00
CA LEU A 557 -29.75 -7.85 1.77
C LEU A 557 -30.55 -9.15 1.92
N THR A 558 -31.85 -9.07 1.70
CA THR A 558 -32.82 -10.15 1.98
C THR A 558 -32.74 -11.39 1.07
N ARG A 559 -31.87 -11.37 0.04
CA ARG A 559 -31.72 -12.47 -0.93
C ARG A 559 -30.28 -12.60 -1.41
N ASP A 560 -29.90 -13.81 -1.80
CA ASP A 560 -28.67 -14.07 -2.54
C ASP A 560 -28.75 -13.51 -3.97
N CYS A 561 -27.61 -13.13 -4.52
CA CYS A 561 -27.51 -12.77 -5.94
C CYS A 561 -27.62 -14.00 -6.83
N ASP A 562 -28.29 -13.86 -7.96
CA ASP A 562 -28.35 -14.86 -9.02
C ASP A 562 -27.77 -14.32 -10.34
N ASP A 563 -27.63 -15.17 -11.35
CA ASP A 563 -27.00 -14.79 -12.64
C ASP A 563 -27.64 -13.56 -13.30
N LYS A 564 -28.92 -13.28 -13.04
CA LYS A 564 -29.62 -12.13 -13.61
C LYS A 564 -29.22 -10.82 -12.93
N ASP A 565 -28.61 -10.85 -11.76
CA ASP A 565 -28.14 -9.67 -11.04
C ASP A 565 -26.77 -9.19 -11.54
N TYR A 566 -26.08 -9.96 -12.38
CA TYR A 566 -24.76 -9.60 -12.92
C TYR A 566 -24.82 -9.07 -14.36
N VAL A 567 -23.91 -8.15 -14.69
CA VAL A 567 -23.67 -7.64 -16.05
C VAL A 567 -22.27 -7.97 -16.50
N GLN A 568 -22.11 -8.19 -17.80
CA GLN A 568 -20.78 -8.19 -18.40
C GLN A 568 -20.28 -6.75 -18.50
N TRP A 569 -19.12 -6.49 -17.95
CA TRP A 569 -18.41 -5.22 -18.04
C TRP A 569 -17.03 -5.47 -18.63
N LEU A 570 -16.69 -4.73 -19.68
CA LEU A 570 -15.37 -4.75 -20.31
C LEU A 570 -14.49 -3.72 -19.59
N ALA A 571 -13.40 -4.18 -18.98
CA ALA A 571 -12.43 -3.32 -18.34
C ALA A 571 -11.70 -2.45 -19.36
N HIS A 572 -11.27 -1.25 -18.92
CA HIS A 572 -10.52 -0.28 -19.72
C HIS A 572 -11.21 0.15 -21.03
N SER A 573 -12.53 0.00 -21.10
CA SER A 573 -13.30 0.36 -22.29
C SER A 573 -13.48 1.87 -22.38
N ASP A 574 -13.18 2.44 -23.54
CA ASP A 574 -13.32 3.88 -23.83
C ASP A 574 -14.17 4.14 -25.08
N ASP A 575 -14.07 3.29 -26.11
CA ASP A 575 -14.86 3.33 -27.33
C ASP A 575 -15.27 1.93 -27.79
N ILE A 576 -16.52 1.55 -27.50
CA ILE A 576 -17.12 0.27 -27.90
C ILE A 576 -17.09 0.02 -29.42
N SER A 577 -16.92 1.08 -30.23
CA SER A 577 -16.81 0.95 -31.69
C SER A 577 -15.42 0.52 -32.17
N ASP A 578 -14.39 0.66 -31.35
CA ASP A 578 -13.03 0.22 -31.66
C ASP A 578 -12.87 -1.30 -31.44
N PRO A 579 -12.46 -2.07 -32.47
CA PRO A 579 -12.10 -3.48 -32.30
C PRO A 579 -11.01 -3.74 -31.26
N ASN A 580 -10.17 -2.76 -30.92
CA ASN A 580 -9.11 -2.82 -29.91
C ASN A 580 -9.54 -2.31 -28.53
N ASP A 581 -10.78 -1.86 -28.36
CA ASP A 581 -11.33 -1.35 -27.09
C ASP A 581 -11.11 -2.29 -25.90
N GLY A 582 -10.70 -1.74 -24.76
CA GLY A 582 -10.39 -2.50 -23.55
C GLY A 582 -9.16 -3.40 -23.65
N CYS A 583 -8.36 -3.28 -24.71
CA CYS A 583 -7.08 -3.98 -24.78
C CYS A 583 -6.04 -3.25 -23.93
N MET A 584 -5.68 -3.84 -22.80
CA MET A 584 -4.62 -3.31 -21.95
C MET A 584 -3.63 -4.40 -21.64
N LEU A 585 -2.32 -4.10 -21.77
CA LEU A 585 -1.24 -5.04 -21.51
C LEU A 585 -1.47 -6.36 -22.29
N GLY A 586 -1.88 -6.22 -23.56
CA GLY A 586 -2.04 -7.30 -24.51
C GLY A 586 -3.25 -8.21 -24.43
N TYR A 587 -4.23 -7.96 -23.54
CA TYR A 587 -5.50 -8.69 -23.56
C TYR A 587 -6.66 -7.87 -22.98
N LYS A 588 -7.88 -8.26 -23.36
CA LYS A 588 -9.13 -7.71 -22.86
C LYS A 588 -9.66 -8.54 -21.71
N GLU A 589 -10.21 -7.89 -20.70
CA GLU A 589 -10.81 -8.57 -19.55
C GLU A 589 -12.29 -8.22 -19.43
N LYS A 590 -13.14 -9.26 -19.53
CA LYS A 590 -14.57 -9.14 -19.27
C LYS A 590 -14.88 -9.70 -17.89
N PHE A 591 -15.47 -8.86 -17.06
CA PHE A 591 -15.91 -9.18 -15.71
C PHE A 591 -17.42 -9.37 -15.66
N LEU A 592 -17.89 -10.26 -14.79
CA LEU A 592 -19.28 -10.26 -14.35
C LEU A 592 -19.37 -9.42 -13.08
N ARG A 593 -19.98 -8.23 -13.19
CA ARG A 593 -20.14 -7.28 -12.08
C ARG A 593 -21.59 -7.22 -11.64
N LEU A 594 -21.80 -7.01 -10.34
CA LEU A 594 -23.14 -6.80 -9.79
C LEU A 594 -23.76 -5.56 -10.43
N ARG A 595 -25.03 -5.65 -10.87
CA ARG A 595 -25.76 -4.47 -11.35
C ARG A 595 -25.96 -3.50 -10.19
N LYS A 596 -25.80 -2.22 -10.48
CA LYS A 596 -26.05 -1.10 -9.56
C LYS A 596 -27.48 -1.07 -8.99
N ASP A 597 -28.47 -1.59 -9.72
CA ASP A 597 -29.87 -1.67 -9.28
C ASP A 597 -30.24 -2.98 -8.58
N SER A 598 -29.30 -3.94 -8.51
CA SER A 598 -29.52 -5.25 -7.91
C SER A 598 -29.08 -5.26 -6.46
N VAL A 599 -30.05 -5.15 -5.55
CA VAL A 599 -29.85 -5.26 -4.10
C VAL A 599 -29.94 -6.74 -3.70
N CYS A 600 -28.78 -7.40 -3.56
CA CYS A 600 -28.64 -8.79 -3.14
C CYS A 600 -27.26 -9.03 -2.52
N TRP A 601 -27.11 -10.15 -1.83
CA TRP A 601 -25.87 -10.57 -1.18
C TRP A 601 -25.01 -11.39 -2.16
N ASN A 602 -23.79 -10.94 -2.46
CA ASN A 602 -22.84 -11.67 -3.33
C ASN A 602 -22.40 -12.99 -2.68
N GLY A 603 -22.18 -12.96 -1.36
CA GLY A 603 -21.73 -14.14 -0.61
C GLY A 603 -20.22 -14.15 -0.36
N ARG A 604 -19.84 -14.82 0.72
CA ARG A 604 -18.41 -14.95 1.12
C ARG A 604 -17.58 -15.73 0.09
N ASP A 605 -18.24 -16.67 -0.59
CA ASP A 605 -17.64 -17.53 -1.61
C ASP A 605 -17.65 -16.89 -3.00
N TYR A 606 -18.02 -15.61 -3.10
CA TYR A 606 -17.95 -14.86 -4.35
C TYR A 606 -16.52 -14.87 -4.90
N VAL A 607 -16.41 -15.27 -6.16
CA VAL A 607 -15.16 -15.26 -6.92
C VAL A 607 -15.37 -14.40 -8.14
N VAL A 608 -14.44 -13.47 -8.35
CA VAL A 608 -14.42 -12.64 -9.55
C VAL A 608 -14.23 -13.53 -10.77
N ASN A 609 -15.22 -13.56 -11.65
CA ASN A 609 -15.16 -14.33 -12.90
C ASN A 609 -14.60 -13.44 -14.01
N THR A 610 -13.45 -13.84 -14.57
CA THR A 610 -12.78 -13.12 -15.66
C THR A 610 -12.54 -14.04 -16.85
N GLN A 611 -12.69 -13.50 -18.05
CA GLN A 611 -12.33 -14.18 -19.29
C GLN A 611 -11.34 -13.31 -20.07
N PRO A 612 -10.03 -13.62 -20.05
CA PRO A 612 -9.04 -12.89 -20.82
C PRO A 612 -9.16 -13.24 -22.30
N THR A 613 -9.19 -12.22 -23.16
CA THR A 613 -9.17 -12.37 -24.62
C THR A 613 -7.91 -11.69 -25.18
N PRO A 614 -6.92 -12.44 -25.70
CA PRO A 614 -5.68 -11.87 -26.23
C PRO A 614 -5.93 -10.86 -27.36
N CYS A 615 -5.09 -9.83 -27.41
CA CYS A 615 -5.07 -8.83 -28.48
C CYS A 615 -3.87 -9.01 -29.41
N PRO A 616 -3.94 -8.51 -30.65
CA PRO A 616 -2.75 -8.29 -31.47
C PRO A 616 -1.85 -7.23 -30.85
N CYS A 617 -0.52 -7.45 -30.88
CA CYS A 617 0.42 -6.45 -30.37
C CYS A 617 0.42 -5.17 -31.22
N THR A 618 0.41 -4.01 -30.55
CA THR A 618 0.65 -2.68 -31.14
C THR A 618 1.92 -2.07 -30.52
N LEU A 619 2.34 -0.88 -30.97
CA LEU A 619 3.48 -0.17 -30.33
C LEU A 619 3.18 0.26 -28.90
N ASP A 620 1.91 0.36 -28.50
CA ASP A 620 1.51 0.75 -27.14
C ASP A 620 1.77 -0.36 -26.12
N ASP A 621 1.85 -1.63 -26.57
CA ASP A 621 2.25 -2.78 -25.75
C ASP A 621 3.78 -2.82 -25.45
N PHE A 622 4.53 -1.78 -25.88
CA PHE A 622 5.98 -1.67 -25.72
C PHE A 622 6.37 -0.34 -25.05
N LEU A 623 7.17 -0.43 -23.99
CA LEU A 623 7.91 0.69 -23.41
C LEU A 623 9.10 1.06 -24.27
N CYS A 624 9.61 2.28 -24.10
CA CYS A 624 10.93 2.60 -24.62
C CYS A 624 11.98 1.79 -23.88
N ASP A 625 12.80 1.08 -24.66
CA ASP A 625 13.92 0.31 -24.14
C ASP A 625 15.01 1.25 -23.63
N PHE A 626 16.04 0.69 -22.99
CA PHE A 626 17.11 1.51 -22.44
C PHE A 626 17.77 2.41 -23.49
N GLY A 627 17.99 3.68 -23.13
CA GLY A 627 18.58 4.68 -24.01
C GLY A 627 17.62 5.28 -25.04
N TYR A 628 16.32 4.97 -24.92
CA TYR A 628 15.26 5.58 -25.71
C TYR A 628 14.26 6.31 -24.79
N TYR A 629 13.52 7.24 -25.36
CA TYR A 629 12.45 7.96 -24.65
C TYR A 629 11.34 8.35 -25.64
N ARG A 630 10.12 8.57 -25.13
CA ARG A 630 9.03 9.13 -25.93
C ARG A 630 9.11 10.66 -25.91
N GLN A 631 8.92 11.30 -27.05
CA GLN A 631 8.67 12.75 -27.09
C GLN A 631 7.22 13.03 -26.68
N GLU A 632 6.95 14.23 -26.17
CA GLU A 632 5.57 14.64 -25.83
C GLU A 632 4.62 14.45 -27.03
N ASN A 633 3.51 13.75 -26.80
CA ASN A 633 2.48 13.43 -27.79
C ASN A 633 2.92 12.51 -28.96
N SER A 634 3.96 11.70 -28.77
CA SER A 634 4.38 10.66 -29.72
C SER A 634 4.43 9.30 -29.05
N SER A 635 3.90 8.26 -29.71
CA SER A 635 4.10 6.87 -29.31
C SER A 635 5.46 6.32 -29.76
N GLU A 636 6.21 7.07 -30.57
CA GLU A 636 7.50 6.64 -31.07
C GLU A 636 8.62 6.82 -30.04
N CYS A 637 9.34 5.74 -29.77
CA CYS A 637 10.56 5.74 -28.98
C CYS A 637 11.74 6.22 -29.82
N VAL A 638 12.37 7.33 -29.39
CA VAL A 638 13.54 7.93 -30.03
C VAL A 638 14.79 7.78 -29.16
N GLU A 639 15.94 7.61 -29.80
CA GLU A 639 17.22 7.43 -29.12
C GLU A 639 17.62 8.71 -28.37
N GLN A 640 18.08 8.56 -27.13
CA GLN A 640 18.55 9.67 -26.31
C GLN A 640 19.78 10.34 -26.96
N PRO A 641 19.86 11.68 -26.99
CA PRO A 641 20.96 12.39 -27.62
C PRO A 641 22.34 11.97 -27.10
N ASP A 642 22.46 11.69 -25.80
CA ASP A 642 23.71 11.36 -25.13
C ASP A 642 24.18 9.92 -25.39
N LEU A 643 23.26 9.04 -25.78
CA LEU A 643 23.53 7.63 -26.08
C LEU A 643 23.55 7.34 -27.58
N LYS A 644 23.38 8.37 -28.42
CA LYS A 644 23.25 8.23 -29.87
C LYS A 644 24.44 7.52 -30.50
N GLY A 645 24.20 6.34 -31.06
CA GLY A 645 25.21 5.51 -31.72
C GLY A 645 26.17 4.79 -30.76
N GLN A 646 25.88 4.78 -29.46
CA GLN A 646 26.63 3.99 -28.48
C GLN A 646 26.10 2.55 -28.45
N VAL A 647 27.00 1.60 -28.30
CA VAL A 647 26.62 0.21 -28.09
C VAL A 647 26.34 0.00 -26.60
N LEU A 648 25.12 -0.46 -26.31
CA LEU A 648 24.66 -0.71 -24.94
C LEU A 648 25.13 -2.11 -24.50
N GLU A 649 26.29 -2.16 -23.87
CA GLU A 649 26.86 -3.37 -23.26
C GLU A 649 26.57 -3.40 -21.76
N PHE A 650 26.03 -4.51 -21.26
CA PHE A 650 25.73 -4.71 -19.86
C PHE A 650 26.22 -6.09 -19.40
N CYS A 651 26.54 -6.21 -18.11
CA CYS A 651 27.13 -7.43 -17.57
C CYS A 651 26.05 -8.26 -16.86
N LEU A 652 25.68 -9.41 -17.43
CA LEU A 652 24.79 -10.39 -16.80
C LEU A 652 25.53 -11.69 -16.51
N HIS A 653 25.41 -12.21 -15.28
CA HIS A 653 26.04 -13.46 -14.86
C HIS A 653 27.55 -13.53 -15.16
N GLY A 654 28.25 -12.39 -15.11
CA GLY A 654 29.67 -12.30 -15.45
C GLY A 654 29.99 -12.46 -16.94
N LYS A 655 28.99 -12.35 -17.82
CA LYS A 655 29.13 -12.26 -19.27
C LYS A 655 28.61 -10.92 -19.79
N GLU A 656 29.35 -10.35 -20.72
CA GLU A 656 28.96 -9.12 -21.39
C GLU A 656 27.90 -9.46 -22.44
N GLU A 657 26.74 -8.83 -22.31
CA GLU A 657 25.66 -8.89 -23.28
C GLU A 657 25.53 -7.53 -23.97
N GLN A 658 25.27 -7.57 -25.28
CA GLN A 658 24.99 -6.38 -26.08
C GLN A 658 23.51 -6.31 -26.38
N LEU A 659 22.87 -5.19 -26.03
CA LEU A 659 21.48 -4.92 -26.41
C LEU A 659 21.43 -4.39 -27.84
N GLN A 660 20.80 -5.14 -28.74
CA GLN A 660 20.37 -4.65 -30.04
C GLN A 660 18.85 -4.44 -30.00
N THR A 661 18.43 -3.19 -30.04
CA THR A 661 17.02 -2.81 -29.96
C THR A 661 16.70 -1.76 -31.00
N SER A 662 15.52 -1.83 -31.59
CA SER A 662 14.94 -0.73 -32.37
C SER A 662 14.33 0.36 -31.49
N GLY A 663 14.54 0.30 -30.17
CA GLY A 663 14.10 1.29 -29.20
C GLY A 663 12.92 0.87 -28.33
N TYR A 664 12.40 -0.34 -28.53
CA TYR A 664 11.16 -0.80 -27.90
C TYR A 664 11.38 -2.10 -27.15
N ARG A 665 10.71 -2.22 -26.01
CA ARG A 665 10.67 -3.41 -25.19
C ARG A 665 9.24 -3.70 -24.75
N LYS A 666 8.81 -4.94 -24.93
CA LYS A 666 7.47 -5.37 -24.50
C LYS A 666 7.28 -5.11 -23.00
N ILE A 667 6.13 -4.52 -22.63
CA ILE A 667 5.82 -4.24 -21.22
C ILE A 667 5.84 -5.57 -20.43
N PRO A 668 6.54 -5.66 -19.29
CA PRO A 668 6.50 -6.87 -18.47
C PRO A 668 5.08 -7.20 -18.00
N GLY A 669 4.66 -8.44 -18.24
CA GLY A 669 3.29 -8.90 -17.96
C GLY A 669 2.31 -8.73 -19.12
N ASP A 670 2.74 -8.10 -20.21
CA ASP A 670 1.95 -7.98 -21.43
C ASP A 670 1.82 -9.34 -22.17
N LYS A 671 0.59 -9.70 -22.53
CA LYS A 671 0.26 -11.00 -23.14
C LYS A 671 -0.28 -10.90 -24.56
N CYS A 672 0.04 -9.83 -25.29
CA CYS A 672 -0.36 -9.65 -26.68
C CYS A 672 0.24 -10.75 -27.57
N GLU A 673 -0.48 -11.14 -28.63
CA GLU A 673 -0.10 -12.21 -29.55
C GLU A 673 -0.10 -11.73 -31.02
N GLY A 674 0.99 -11.94 -31.75
CA GLY A 674 1.10 -11.49 -33.15
C GLY A 674 1.23 -9.98 -33.27
N GLY A 675 0.75 -9.38 -34.37
CA GLY A 675 0.81 -7.93 -34.57
C GLY A 675 2.21 -7.38 -34.88
N GLU A 676 2.46 -6.14 -34.46
CA GLU A 676 3.76 -5.49 -34.60
C GLU A 676 4.72 -5.97 -33.51
N MET A 677 5.90 -6.44 -33.92
CA MET A 677 6.95 -6.90 -33.01
C MET A 677 8.26 -6.23 -33.39
N PRO A 678 8.59 -5.08 -32.78
CA PRO A 678 9.88 -4.43 -32.94
C PRO A 678 11.04 -5.38 -32.67
N GLU A 679 12.15 -5.23 -33.41
CA GLU A 679 13.30 -6.09 -33.23
C GLU A 679 14.04 -5.75 -31.93
N ARG A 680 14.10 -6.74 -31.03
CA ARG A 680 14.93 -6.70 -29.82
C ARG A 680 15.68 -8.02 -29.69
N LYS A 681 17.01 -7.95 -29.65
CA LYS A 681 17.92 -9.09 -29.51
C LYS A 681 18.98 -8.76 -28.48
N GLU A 682 19.18 -9.68 -27.55
CA GLU A 682 20.28 -9.65 -26.60
C GLU A 682 21.35 -10.61 -27.12
N ILE A 683 22.53 -10.06 -27.40
CA ILE A 683 23.65 -10.84 -27.95
C ILE A 683 24.64 -11.08 -26.82
N ASP A 684 24.74 -12.33 -26.36
CA ASP A 684 25.83 -12.77 -25.49
C ASP A 684 27.16 -12.63 -26.25
N LEU A 685 27.98 -11.65 -25.87
CA LEU A 685 29.30 -11.44 -26.48
C LEU A 685 30.29 -12.52 -26.03
N SER A 686 29.92 -13.38 -25.08
CA SER A 686 30.71 -14.45 -24.47
C SER A 686 32.03 -13.99 -23.85
N LYS A 687 32.25 -12.67 -23.79
CA LYS A 687 33.33 -12.04 -23.05
C LYS A 687 32.96 -12.06 -21.57
N ARG A 688 33.90 -12.51 -20.74
CA ARG A 688 33.70 -12.45 -19.29
C ARG A 688 33.85 -11.00 -18.82
N CYS A 689 32.81 -10.47 -18.21
CA CYS A 689 32.85 -9.23 -17.45
C CYS A 689 32.97 -9.58 -15.95
N VAL A 690 33.59 -8.71 -15.18
CA VAL A 690 33.76 -8.93 -13.74
C VAL A 690 32.61 -8.24 -13.01
N SER A 691 31.68 -9.01 -12.44
CA SER A 691 30.81 -8.50 -11.37
C SER A 691 31.57 -8.68 -10.05
N ASP A 692 32.15 -7.61 -9.51
CA ASP A 692 33.02 -7.60 -8.32
C ASP A 692 32.28 -7.89 -6.99
N LEU A 693 31.34 -8.83 -6.95
CA LEU A 693 30.47 -9.08 -5.79
C LEU A 693 30.91 -10.24 -4.88
N VAL A 694 31.94 -11.01 -5.26
CA VAL A 694 32.52 -12.03 -4.39
C VAL A 694 34.05 -12.06 -4.51
N GLY A 695 34.74 -11.70 -3.43
CA GLY A 695 36.16 -12.01 -3.20
C GLY A 695 36.41 -12.20 -1.71
N PRO A 696 36.99 -13.34 -1.29
CA PRO A 696 38.44 -13.41 -1.31
C PRO A 696 38.95 -14.73 -1.88
N SER A 697 39.50 -14.71 -3.09
CA SER A 697 40.39 -15.80 -3.52
C SER A 697 41.73 -15.61 -2.80
N LEU A 698 42.02 -16.50 -1.87
CA LEU A 698 43.31 -16.71 -1.23
C LEU A 698 44.47 -16.61 -2.26
N LEU A 699 45.15 -15.46 -2.27
CA LEU A 699 46.46 -15.36 -2.89
C LEU A 699 47.47 -15.96 -1.93
N VAL A 700 47.75 -17.26 -2.12
CA VAL A 700 49.00 -17.86 -1.65
C VAL A 700 50.13 -17.20 -2.44
N SER A 701 50.69 -16.12 -1.91
CA SER A 701 51.91 -15.53 -2.45
C SER A 701 53.11 -16.33 -1.92
N THR A 702 53.52 -17.32 -2.70
CA THR A 702 54.87 -17.89 -2.60
C THR A 702 55.87 -16.76 -2.79
N SER A 703 56.60 -16.46 -1.73
CA SER A 703 57.71 -15.52 -1.73
C SER A 703 58.82 -16.00 -2.66
N CYS A 704 59.09 -15.25 -3.73
CA CYS A 704 60.37 -15.31 -4.43
C CYS A 704 61.06 -13.94 -4.31
N ILE A 705 62.21 -13.98 -3.65
CA ILE A 705 63.13 -12.87 -3.44
C ILE A 705 63.90 -12.64 -4.74
N SER A 706 63.92 -11.41 -5.25
CA SER A 706 65.09 -10.87 -5.96
C SER A 706 65.12 -9.35 -5.93
N THR A 707 66.33 -8.84 -5.82
CA THR A 707 66.75 -7.51 -5.36
C THR A 707 67.06 -6.54 -6.52
N HIS A 708 67.19 -5.24 -6.18
CA HIS A 708 67.76 -4.10 -6.96
C HIS A 708 66.79 -3.40 -7.94
N THR A 709 66.66 -2.07 -8.08
CA THR A 709 67.42 -0.89 -7.65
C THR A 709 66.57 0.38 -7.89
N HIS A 710 66.83 1.44 -7.11
CA HIS A 710 66.30 2.80 -7.19
C HIS A 710 66.28 3.46 -8.58
N VAL A 711 65.20 4.22 -8.88
CA VAL A 711 65.28 5.57 -9.49
C VAL A 711 64.20 6.47 -8.89
N GLN A 712 64.60 7.70 -8.59
CA GLN A 712 63.92 8.74 -7.84
C GLN A 712 63.42 9.81 -8.82
N PHE A 713 62.17 10.25 -8.68
CA PHE A 713 61.71 11.52 -9.29
C PHE A 713 61.00 12.36 -8.23
N ILE A 714 61.55 13.55 -8.02
CA ILE A 714 61.07 14.62 -7.13
C ILE A 714 60.28 15.61 -7.99
N LYS A 715 59.11 16.09 -7.51
CA LYS A 715 58.78 17.53 -7.51
C LYS A 715 57.54 17.87 -6.65
N ASN A 716 57.85 18.39 -5.46
CA ASN A 716 57.35 19.59 -4.76
C ASN A 716 55.87 20.02 -4.85
N PHE A 717 55.22 19.89 -3.67
CA PHE A 717 54.38 20.85 -2.92
C PHE A 717 53.99 22.21 -3.53
N LEU A 718 52.70 22.54 -3.37
CA LEU A 718 52.28 23.86 -2.89
C LEU A 718 51.11 23.73 -1.90
N PHE A 719 51.27 24.29 -0.71
CA PHE A 719 50.25 24.48 0.33
C PHE A 719 49.35 25.68 0.00
N LEU A 720 48.08 25.62 0.39
CA LEU A 720 47.34 26.80 0.83
C LEU A 720 46.34 26.43 1.92
N VAL A 721 46.57 27.02 3.10
CA VAL A 721 45.77 26.97 4.31
C VAL A 721 44.85 28.18 4.30
N HIS A 722 43.56 28.01 4.60
CA HIS A 722 42.82 28.97 5.40
C HIS A 722 41.79 28.27 6.31
N ARG A 723 41.89 28.62 7.60
CA ARG A 723 41.03 28.27 8.74
C ARG A 723 39.77 29.17 8.79
N TYR A 724 38.67 28.63 9.30
CA TYR A 724 37.80 29.17 10.39
C TYR A 724 37.06 27.95 11.02
N SER A 725 37.39 27.54 12.25
CA SER A 725 36.72 27.81 13.56
C SER A 725 35.40 27.03 13.77
N VAL A 726 35.38 25.92 14.52
CA VAL A 726 35.12 25.80 15.99
C VAL A 726 33.65 26.15 16.32
N LEU A 727 32.71 25.26 16.70
CA LEU A 727 32.56 24.23 17.76
C LEU A 727 31.39 24.63 18.70
N GLN A 728 30.32 23.83 18.74
CA GLN A 728 29.47 23.49 19.91
C GLN A 728 28.32 22.58 19.43
N GLN A 729 28.36 21.24 19.61
CA GLN A 729 28.06 20.44 20.82
C GLN A 729 26.74 20.74 21.53
N HIS A 730 25.80 19.79 21.43
CA HIS A 730 24.91 19.22 22.47
C HIS A 730 24.30 17.95 21.82
N VAL A 731 24.71 16.71 22.11
CA VAL A 731 24.61 15.87 23.33
C VAL A 731 23.18 15.76 23.85
N GLU A 732 22.70 14.51 23.80
CA GLU A 732 21.51 13.92 24.41
C GLU A 732 21.28 14.39 25.86
N ASP A 733 20.04 14.72 26.24
CA ASP A 733 19.34 14.07 27.36
C ASP A 733 17.93 14.63 27.60
N ASN A 734 17.07 13.73 28.06
CA ASN A 734 15.65 13.86 28.41
C ASN A 734 15.31 14.96 29.43
N ALA A 735 14.17 15.63 29.29
CA ALA A 735 13.33 16.06 30.42
C ALA A 735 11.88 16.38 30.01
N VAL A 736 10.97 15.88 30.82
CA VAL A 736 9.50 15.97 30.82
C VAL A 736 9.00 17.38 31.16
N GLU A 737 7.91 17.81 30.49
CA GLU A 737 6.80 18.71 30.87
C GLU A 737 6.31 19.45 29.60
N GLY A 738 5.08 19.41 29.09
CA GLY A 738 3.83 18.76 29.44
C GLY A 738 2.73 19.30 28.49
N VAL A 739 1.76 18.45 28.16
CA VAL A 739 0.36 18.75 27.77
C VAL A 739 0.12 19.34 26.37
N ASP A 740 -0.08 18.45 25.37
CA ASP A 740 -1.36 18.20 24.66
C ASP A 740 -1.06 17.44 23.35
N ASP A 741 -0.89 16.13 23.42
CA ASP A 741 -0.84 15.27 22.23
C ASP A 741 -2.20 14.57 22.03
N PRO A 742 -2.92 14.82 20.92
CA PRO A 742 -4.06 13.99 20.56
C PRO A 742 -3.57 12.64 20.04
N LEU A 743 -3.94 11.59 20.77
CA LEU A 743 -3.99 10.16 20.41
C LEU A 743 -3.62 9.85 18.94
N GLU A 744 -2.36 9.46 18.70
CA GLU A 744 -1.95 8.83 17.45
C GLU A 744 -2.58 7.42 17.37
N THR A 745 -3.56 7.25 16.50
CA THR A 745 -4.08 5.94 16.11
C THR A 745 -3.10 5.30 15.12
N ASN A 746 -2.11 4.57 15.64
CA ASN A 746 -1.26 3.70 14.82
C ASN A 746 -2.10 2.58 14.19
N HIS A 747 -2.59 2.82 12.97
CA HIS A 747 -3.16 1.81 12.12
C HIS A 747 -2.03 0.93 11.57
N THR A 748 -1.76 -0.19 12.24
CA THR A 748 -0.92 -1.25 11.66
C THR A 748 -1.74 -1.97 10.60
N GLN A 749 -1.52 -1.62 9.33
CA GLN A 749 -2.09 -2.33 8.17
C GLN A 749 -1.38 -3.69 8.00
N ASN A 750 -1.77 -4.70 8.77
CA ASN A 750 -1.32 -6.06 8.50
C ASN A 750 -2.23 -6.74 7.47
N GLY A 751 -1.69 -6.94 6.26
CA GLY A 751 -2.33 -7.76 5.22
C GLY A 751 -1.88 -7.48 3.79
N LYS A 752 -1.24 -6.33 3.51
CA LYS A 752 -0.57 -6.06 2.23
C LYS A 752 0.94 -5.96 2.51
N ILE A 753 1.76 -6.52 1.63
CA ILE A 753 3.19 -6.23 1.62
C ILE A 753 3.29 -4.76 1.20
N GLU A 754 3.25 -3.83 2.16
CA GLU A 754 3.63 -2.45 1.91
C GLU A 754 5.14 -2.43 1.70
N PHE A 755 5.55 -2.21 0.45
CA PHE A 755 6.96 -2.20 0.07
C PHE A 755 7.70 -0.94 0.55
N HIS A 756 7.01 0.01 1.20
CA HIS A 756 7.60 1.26 1.71
C HIS A 756 8.62 1.02 2.84
N ASP A 757 8.54 -0.11 3.55
CA ASP A 757 9.54 -0.58 4.54
C ASP A 757 10.81 -1.20 3.89
N ASP A 758 10.87 -1.26 2.56
CA ASP A 758 12.03 -1.71 1.78
C ASP A 758 12.88 -0.54 1.23
N SER A 759 12.62 0.69 1.69
CA SER A 759 13.51 1.83 1.44
C SER A 759 14.90 1.58 2.05
N ASP A 760 15.97 2.00 1.36
CA ASP A 760 17.32 1.99 1.90
C ASP A 760 17.70 3.31 2.63
N GLU A 761 16.69 4.11 3.00
CA GLU A 761 16.81 5.36 3.77
C GLU A 761 17.37 5.15 5.19
N VAL A 762 17.88 6.23 5.81
CA VAL A 762 18.60 6.22 7.10
C VAL A 762 17.70 6.48 8.27
#